data_AF-A0A9N7UAJ5-F1
#
_entry.id   AF-A0A9N7UAJ5-F1
#
_cell.length_a   1.000
_cell.length_b   1.000
_cell.length_c   1.000
_cell.angle_alpha   90.00
_cell.angle_beta   90.00
_cell.angle_gamma   90.00
#
_symmetry.space_group_name_H-M   'P 1'
#
loop_
_entity.id
_entity.type
_entity.pdbx_description
1 polymer ?
#
loop_
_entity_poly.entity_id
_entity_poly.type
_entity_poly.pdbx_seq_one_letter_code
_entity_poly.pdbx_strand_id
1 'polypeptide(L)'
;MCSYTMTTRGALLMLAALVGSCAQFTDAVYIVGEHDQPTERTETEDSYMSVLCSPTPGPSSPPSSVDALRPADVSAIYTLGMPLSHRHQASNLVSRIAELLSMFTPEMIPQRVAQASSQPRSLLKEAEELSQSRSHQVSGWKFVLMFVSADSLCACSPHVAADVEAVVRDAEAALLTLQEKLHHALIHVTVWSAFHQQDNCDCMRDEGINQRLQKAVLLKTLQDSLSAALENPRWDSSRSDFSVVLHSAPVILEPSSDSDNLGSDINQLAVQLWTNMLQPRTGQTKVMDNGVIAIPCPTQERPFLRTQINSPSDRETTLYNKASSVTDRSRKSNCSQGMGTEIPCTDRSPSPTIPTSVHELRPGDIKVVAAVGDSVTAGNGVGAKVDNLLLVINEYRGLSWSIGGDENITTVTTLPNILKEFNPSLTGFSQGKGKQDNPKAFLNQAVAGAKSGDMVQQVRILVDKMKNDSRIDFLNDWKVITMFIGANDLCDFCSNSVFFSPRNVADRIREALDILHSEVPRAMVNLVEMLAVEPLRDLHSDKSLGCPTWFAGFICPCILKPKEGSPELQRANDFNREYQRAMRELIDTGRYDTQDNFTVVLQPFMRKIVLPTLEDGRPDRSYFAPDCFHLSQKAHTLMAQALWNNMLEPVGNKTFSQDFEACIDLKCPSETSPFFRTAVNSNHTFTGPPTTPPPVNNWGSDFSCVDTAPSNSVPTSVHRLRPADIKVVAALGDSLSTGFGAKAKNLLQLKNEYRGVAWSIGGDNTLETVTTLPNILKKFNPQIKGMSMGEGKKQSGFNVAVSGAKISGIPGQVRRLVDILKNDSSVDFNNDWKLVTLFIGGNDLCQYCHDRASLSPQRYRDHMMTSLDILYKEVPRMIVNVMEILEIEGLRRVTRDTLGCNWIQPFACPCFVQAEEDSLELAEVKRINREMQMEAEKVAYGGRYEGREDFAVVVQPFFQNSIIPLNADGRPDHTYFSEDCFHFSERGHADMAVNLWNNMLEPVGEKRTYNNFTNSRNSLKCPTEEHPYIFTKGNSLTRPATTSDSSTTLSTPLPLIPDCSNSVAVWLAAVLAVVGLLIGCVATWLFFYCRNKGDKKRMAERAVGLNSTGF
;
A
#
# COMPACT_ATOMS: atom_id res chain seq x y z
N MET A 1 31.55 -57.47 18.85
CA MET A 1 31.02 -58.86 18.83
C MET A 1 29.62 -58.79 18.24
N CYS A 2 29.22 -59.54 17.21
CA CYS A 2 29.97 -60.30 16.20
C CYS A 2 29.18 -60.25 14.87
N SER A 3 29.92 -60.14 13.75
CA SER A 3 29.90 -60.95 12.50
C SER A 3 28.57 -61.46 11.90
N TYR A 4 28.38 -61.64 10.59
CA TYR A 4 29.30 -61.72 9.41
C TYR A 4 28.73 -60.84 8.26
N THR A 5 29.47 -60.07 7.44
CA THR A 5 30.46 -60.39 6.37
C THR A 5 30.05 -61.40 5.28
N MET A 6 29.78 -60.93 4.04
CA MET A 6 30.51 -61.40 2.85
C MET A 6 30.35 -60.57 1.53
N THR A 7 31.49 -60.14 0.97
CA THR A 7 31.83 -59.99 -0.48
C THR A 7 31.04 -59.05 -1.41
N THR A 8 31.59 -58.82 -2.62
CA THR A 8 31.37 -57.62 -3.45
C THR A 8 31.35 -57.85 -4.97
N ARG A 9 30.74 -56.90 -5.69
CA ARG A 9 30.90 -56.55 -7.14
C ARG A 9 30.40 -57.52 -8.23
N GLY A 10 29.75 -56.93 -9.23
CA GLY A 10 29.38 -57.52 -10.54
C GLY A 10 28.29 -56.68 -11.21
N ALA A 11 28.33 -56.44 -12.52
CA ALA A 11 27.40 -55.52 -13.20
C ALA A 11 26.98 -55.96 -14.63
N LEU A 12 25.71 -55.66 -14.97
CA LEU A 12 25.06 -55.69 -16.29
C LEU A 12 24.82 -57.05 -17.00
N LEU A 13 24.10 -56.98 -18.15
CA LEU A 13 23.41 -58.02 -18.96
C LEU A 13 22.00 -58.38 -18.44
N MET A 14 20.95 -58.77 -19.20
CA MET A 14 20.49 -58.77 -20.63
C MET A 14 18.95 -59.11 -20.60
N LEU A 15 18.07 -58.96 -21.61
CA LEU A 15 17.84 -58.10 -22.79
C LEU A 15 16.46 -58.51 -23.43
N ALA A 16 15.99 -57.84 -24.51
CA ALA A 16 14.95 -58.27 -25.49
C ALA A 16 13.45 -57.93 -25.18
N ALA A 17 12.56 -57.61 -26.16
CA ALA A 17 12.73 -57.22 -27.58
C ALA A 17 11.40 -56.75 -28.24
N LEU A 18 11.50 -56.32 -29.53
CA LEU A 18 10.42 -56.02 -30.53
C LEU A 18 9.71 -54.66 -30.30
N VAL A 19 9.41 -53.76 -31.27
CA VAL A 19 9.64 -53.52 -32.73
C VAL A 19 9.88 -51.97 -32.87
N GLY A 20 10.47 -51.28 -33.86
CA GLY A 20 10.73 -51.41 -35.31
C GLY A 20 9.83 -50.41 -36.10
N SER A 21 10.25 -49.68 -37.14
CA SER A 21 11.49 -49.73 -37.94
C SER A 21 11.76 -48.43 -38.76
N CYS A 22 13.04 -48.11 -39.01
CA CYS A 22 13.60 -47.27 -40.10
C CYS A 22 13.21 -45.76 -40.16
N ALA A 23 14.00 -44.84 -40.76
CA ALA A 23 15.24 -44.98 -41.54
C ALA A 23 16.29 -43.88 -41.20
N GLN A 24 17.54 -44.04 -41.68
CA GLN A 24 18.63 -43.06 -41.58
C GLN A 24 18.83 -42.31 -42.91
N PHE A 25 19.49 -41.14 -42.86
CA PHE A 25 20.47 -40.73 -43.88
C PHE A 25 21.60 -39.89 -43.25
N THR A 26 22.82 -40.13 -43.71
CA THR A 26 24.02 -39.27 -43.56
C THR A 26 24.32 -38.64 -44.94
N ASP A 27 25.34 -37.80 -45.22
CA ASP A 27 26.57 -37.41 -44.51
C ASP A 27 27.18 -36.12 -45.14
N ALA A 28 28.39 -35.75 -44.68
CA ALA A 28 29.47 -35.07 -45.43
C ALA A 28 29.43 -33.54 -45.72
N VAL A 29 30.25 -32.84 -44.91
CA VAL A 29 30.90 -31.53 -45.06
C VAL A 29 31.76 -31.38 -46.34
N TYR A 30 31.95 -30.15 -46.88
CA TYR A 30 33.24 -29.74 -47.50
C TYR A 30 33.53 -28.21 -47.51
N ILE A 31 34.34 -27.77 -46.53
CA ILE A 31 35.51 -26.83 -46.57
C ILE A 31 35.44 -25.41 -47.23
N VAL A 32 35.55 -24.40 -46.33
CA VAL A 32 36.44 -23.20 -46.28
C VAL A 32 36.66 -22.26 -47.50
N GLY A 33 36.50 -20.96 -47.22
CA GLY A 33 37.27 -19.85 -47.82
C GLY A 33 37.33 -18.63 -46.88
N GLU A 34 38.52 -18.15 -46.54
CA GLU A 34 38.78 -16.92 -45.76
C GLU A 34 38.74 -15.68 -46.70
N HIS A 35 38.57 -14.42 -46.28
CA HIS A 35 39.22 -13.70 -45.18
C HIS A 35 38.46 -12.43 -44.72
N ASP A 36 38.85 -11.93 -43.54
CA ASP A 36 38.73 -10.55 -43.01
C ASP A 36 37.39 -9.98 -42.46
N GLN A 37 37.58 -9.03 -41.54
CA GLN A 37 36.69 -8.47 -40.50
C GLN A 37 36.01 -7.13 -40.93
N PRO A 38 35.03 -6.55 -40.17
CA PRO A 38 34.73 -6.78 -38.76
C PRO A 38 33.25 -7.02 -38.37
N THR A 39 33.11 -7.42 -37.10
CA THR A 39 31.89 -7.57 -36.28
C THR A 39 30.69 -6.68 -36.64
N GLU A 40 29.58 -7.30 -37.02
CA GLU A 40 28.25 -6.74 -36.74
C GLU A 40 27.96 -6.89 -35.24
N ARG A 41 27.65 -5.76 -34.58
CA ARG A 41 26.99 -5.78 -33.27
C ARG A 41 25.56 -6.25 -33.46
N THR A 42 25.14 -7.32 -32.78
CA THR A 42 23.73 -7.68 -32.72
C THR A 42 22.98 -6.70 -31.82
N GLU A 43 21.73 -6.36 -32.19
CA GLU A 43 20.87 -5.33 -31.56
C GLU A 43 20.46 -5.65 -30.10
N THR A 44 21.07 -6.65 -29.47
CA THR A 44 20.91 -7.05 -28.07
C THR A 44 21.76 -6.22 -27.10
N GLU A 45 22.79 -5.48 -27.55
CA GLU A 45 23.54 -4.56 -26.66
C GLU A 45 22.73 -3.31 -26.30
N ASP A 46 21.92 -2.78 -27.23
CA ASP A 46 21.22 -1.49 -27.05
C ASP A 46 20.11 -1.52 -25.99
N SER A 47 19.65 -2.70 -25.57
CA SER A 47 18.70 -2.84 -24.46
C SER A 47 19.33 -2.61 -23.07
N TYR A 48 20.66 -2.70 -22.93
CA TYR A 48 21.36 -2.42 -21.66
C TYR A 48 21.79 -0.96 -21.53
N MET A 49 21.86 -0.20 -22.64
CA MET A 49 22.28 1.21 -22.64
C MET A 49 21.27 2.17 -21.99
N SER A 50 20.00 1.77 -21.84
CA SER A 50 18.93 2.64 -21.31
C SER A 50 19.00 2.96 -19.81
N VAL A 51 19.93 2.36 -19.07
CA VAL A 51 20.17 2.61 -17.64
C VAL A 51 21.32 3.62 -17.41
N LEU A 52 22.18 3.84 -18.41
CA LEU A 52 23.37 4.68 -18.30
C LEU A 52 23.13 6.07 -18.88
N CYS A 53 23.67 7.10 -18.23
CA CYS A 53 23.54 8.47 -18.71
C CYS A 53 24.33 8.70 -19.99
N SER A 54 23.67 9.15 -21.06
CA SER A 54 24.35 9.57 -22.30
C SER A 54 25.33 10.72 -22.01
N PRO A 55 26.61 10.63 -22.41
CA PRO A 55 27.61 11.64 -22.10
C PRO A 55 27.26 12.97 -22.77
N THR A 56 27.10 14.01 -21.96
CA THR A 56 26.85 15.38 -22.41
C THR A 56 28.10 15.92 -23.13
N PRO A 57 27.99 16.65 -24.26
CA PRO A 57 29.17 17.15 -24.96
C PRO A 57 30.08 18.02 -24.08
N GLY A 58 31.33 17.58 -23.90
CA GLY A 58 32.35 18.35 -23.17
C GLY A 58 32.71 19.65 -23.91
N PRO A 59 32.94 20.77 -23.21
CA PRO A 59 33.31 22.03 -23.81
C PRO A 59 34.82 22.09 -24.13
N SER A 60 35.21 23.11 -24.88
CA SER A 60 36.61 23.43 -25.17
C SER A 60 37.38 24.11 -24.02
N SER A 61 36.85 24.19 -22.80
CA SER A 61 37.47 24.92 -21.68
C SER A 61 36.97 24.44 -20.30
N PRO A 62 37.83 24.42 -19.27
CA PRO A 62 37.44 24.12 -17.89
C PRO A 62 36.48 25.18 -17.31
N PRO A 63 35.64 24.85 -16.32
CA PRO A 63 34.67 25.78 -15.75
C PRO A 63 35.34 26.86 -14.90
N SER A 64 34.82 28.09 -15.00
CA SER A 64 35.36 29.30 -14.36
C SER A 64 34.75 29.66 -12.99
N SER A 65 33.67 28.98 -12.59
CA SER A 65 33.10 29.03 -11.24
C SER A 65 32.60 27.65 -10.83
N VAL A 66 32.55 27.42 -9.51
CA VAL A 66 31.96 26.23 -8.88
C VAL A 66 30.50 25.99 -9.29
N ASP A 67 29.76 27.06 -9.61
CA ASP A 67 28.36 27.02 -10.06
C ASP A 67 28.18 26.52 -11.50
N ALA A 68 29.27 26.50 -12.28
CA ALA A 68 29.35 25.96 -13.63
C ALA A 68 30.00 24.55 -13.68
N LEU A 69 30.24 23.94 -12.51
CA LEU A 69 30.79 22.59 -12.37
C LEU A 69 29.74 21.54 -12.76
N ARG A 70 30.09 20.59 -13.62
CA ARG A 70 29.26 19.43 -13.97
C ARG A 70 29.89 18.15 -13.40
N PRO A 71 29.19 17.00 -13.39
CA PRO A 71 29.79 15.71 -13.05
C PRO A 71 31.15 15.44 -13.72
N ALA A 72 31.28 15.79 -15.00
CA ALA A 72 32.47 15.58 -15.81
C ALA A 72 33.72 16.36 -15.33
N ASP A 73 33.53 17.47 -14.61
CA ASP A 73 34.60 18.39 -14.22
C ASP A 73 35.25 18.04 -12.86
N VAL A 74 34.70 17.07 -12.13
CA VAL A 74 35.20 16.65 -10.81
C VAL A 74 36.42 15.73 -10.96
N SER A 75 37.50 16.03 -10.24
CA SER A 75 38.77 15.30 -10.31
C SER A 75 39.08 14.43 -9.07
N ALA A 76 38.43 14.70 -7.94
CA ALA A 76 38.59 13.91 -6.71
C ALA A 76 37.34 13.99 -5.82
N ILE A 77 37.06 12.92 -5.06
CA ILE A 77 35.97 12.84 -4.08
C ILE A 77 36.57 12.57 -2.69
N TYR A 78 36.05 13.24 -1.67
CA TYR A 78 36.44 13.06 -0.26
C TYR A 78 35.21 12.93 0.63
N THR A 79 35.38 12.28 1.79
CA THR A 79 34.34 12.17 2.84
C THR A 79 34.87 12.58 4.20
N LEU A 80 34.01 13.20 5.00
CA LEU A 80 34.27 13.64 6.38
C LEU A 80 33.10 13.23 7.31
N GLY A 81 33.39 12.97 8.58
CA GLY A 81 32.36 12.85 9.64
C GLY A 81 31.64 11.50 9.75
N MET A 82 32.06 10.49 8.99
CA MET A 82 31.52 9.13 9.06
C MET A 82 31.98 8.40 10.35
N PRO A 83 31.06 7.88 11.19
CA PRO A 83 31.41 7.15 12.41
C PRO A 83 32.34 5.95 12.18
N LEU A 84 33.22 5.66 13.15
CA LEU A 84 34.18 4.55 13.06
C LEU A 84 33.54 3.21 12.71
N SER A 85 32.40 2.88 13.32
CA SER A 85 31.65 1.64 13.10
C SER A 85 31.08 1.51 11.68
N HIS A 86 30.98 2.62 10.93
CA HIS A 86 30.39 2.67 9.60
C HIS A 86 31.39 3.05 8.49
N ARG A 87 32.70 3.12 8.78
CA ARG A 87 33.73 3.49 7.79
C ARG A 87 33.86 2.50 6.62
N HIS A 88 33.50 1.23 6.79
CA HIS A 88 33.43 0.28 5.67
C HIS A 88 32.25 0.58 4.73
N GLN A 89 31.07 0.85 5.30
CA GLN A 89 29.88 1.31 4.57
C GLN A 89 30.16 2.64 3.85
N ALA A 90 30.87 3.56 4.52
CA ALA A 90 31.33 4.83 3.92
C ALA A 90 32.22 4.60 2.70
N SER A 91 33.23 3.72 2.78
CA SER A 91 34.11 3.42 1.65
C SER A 91 33.36 2.77 0.48
N ASN A 92 32.35 1.95 0.76
CA ASN A 92 31.51 1.33 -0.27
C ASN A 92 30.58 2.37 -0.93
N LEU A 93 29.97 3.25 -0.13
CA LEU A 93 29.11 4.35 -0.58
C LEU A 93 29.88 5.34 -1.47
N VAL A 94 31.13 5.67 -1.10
CA VAL A 94 32.04 6.47 -1.94
C VAL A 94 32.42 5.74 -3.22
N SER A 95 32.64 4.42 -3.18
CA SER A 95 32.88 3.63 -4.40
C SER A 95 31.70 3.75 -5.36
N ARG A 96 30.46 3.56 -4.89
CA ARG A 96 29.24 3.70 -5.72
C ARG A 96 29.07 5.11 -6.28
N ILE A 97 29.36 6.15 -5.52
CA ILE A 97 29.29 7.54 -6.00
C ILE A 97 30.41 7.85 -7.01
N ALA A 98 31.61 7.29 -6.83
CA ALA A 98 32.70 7.38 -7.80
C ALA A 98 32.39 6.61 -9.10
N GLU A 99 31.76 5.43 -8.99
CA GLU A 99 31.28 4.64 -10.11
C GLU A 99 30.23 5.42 -10.93
N LEU A 100 29.26 6.07 -10.26
CA LEU A 100 28.28 6.95 -10.91
C LEU A 100 28.92 8.18 -11.60
N LEU A 101 29.96 8.77 -10.99
CA LEU A 101 30.72 9.89 -11.59
C LEU A 101 31.60 9.43 -12.77
N SER A 102 32.14 8.22 -12.74
CA SER A 102 33.00 7.67 -13.80
C SER A 102 32.30 7.53 -15.15
N MET A 103 30.95 7.48 -15.17
CA MET A 103 30.14 7.55 -16.39
C MET A 103 30.37 8.86 -17.19
N PHE A 104 30.83 9.92 -16.53
CA PHE A 104 31.10 11.23 -17.12
C PHE A 104 32.61 11.53 -17.26
N THR A 105 33.46 10.91 -16.43
CA THR A 105 34.93 11.11 -16.43
C THR A 105 35.68 9.78 -16.34
N PRO A 106 36.06 9.17 -17.48
CA PRO A 106 36.76 7.88 -17.51
C PRO A 106 38.15 7.87 -16.83
N GLU A 107 38.79 9.04 -16.68
CA GLU A 107 40.10 9.19 -16.03
C GLU A 107 40.01 9.47 -14.51
N MET A 108 38.82 9.40 -13.91
CA MET A 108 38.64 9.73 -12.50
C MET A 108 39.39 8.73 -11.60
N ILE A 109 40.37 9.21 -10.84
CA ILE A 109 41.06 8.40 -9.83
C ILE A 109 40.23 8.40 -8.54
N PRO A 110 39.61 7.29 -8.11
CA PRO A 110 39.06 7.17 -6.78
C PRO A 110 40.23 7.16 -5.78
N GLN A 111 40.58 8.33 -5.25
CA GLN A 111 41.55 8.44 -4.17
C GLN A 111 40.98 7.74 -2.93
N ARG A 112 41.32 6.47 -2.77
CA ARG A 112 41.30 5.78 -1.48
C ARG A 112 42.27 6.53 -0.56
N VAL A 113 41.79 7.58 0.08
CA VAL A 113 42.45 8.16 1.26
C VAL A 113 42.56 7.02 2.25
N ALA A 114 43.77 6.50 2.43
CA ALA A 114 44.02 5.47 3.40
C ALA A 114 43.69 6.04 4.78
N GLN A 115 42.55 5.63 5.35
CA GLN A 115 42.14 5.96 6.72
C GLN A 115 43.04 5.18 7.72
N ALA A 116 44.34 5.44 7.65
CA ALA A 116 45.42 4.76 8.37
C ALA A 116 45.48 5.18 9.86
N SER A 117 44.33 5.44 10.47
CA SER A 117 44.17 5.83 11.86
C SER A 117 42.89 5.22 12.42
N SER A 118 43.08 4.24 13.32
CA SER A 118 42.04 3.52 14.06
C SER A 118 41.44 4.31 15.23
N GLN A 119 41.76 5.60 15.36
CA GLN A 119 41.28 6.45 16.45
C GLN A 119 40.04 7.27 16.06
N PRO A 120 39.15 7.58 17.02
CA PRO A 120 38.08 8.56 16.84
C PRO A 120 38.67 9.94 16.53
N ARG A 121 37.97 10.71 15.70
CA ARG A 121 38.37 12.06 15.28
C ARG A 121 37.13 12.96 15.23
N SER A 122 37.27 14.22 15.61
CA SER A 122 36.23 15.22 15.40
C SER A 122 36.18 15.63 13.93
N LEU A 123 35.01 16.11 13.48
CA LEU A 123 34.79 16.58 12.11
C LEU A 123 35.78 17.70 11.71
N LEU A 124 36.07 18.61 12.65
CA LEU A 124 37.10 19.64 12.50
C LEU A 124 38.48 19.05 12.20
N LYS A 125 38.91 18.00 12.92
CA LYS A 125 40.21 17.37 12.72
C LYS A 125 40.31 16.64 11.38
N GLU A 126 39.23 15.99 10.94
CA GLU A 126 39.21 15.39 9.60
C GLU A 126 39.28 16.46 8.50
N ALA A 127 38.65 17.63 8.70
CA ALA A 127 38.79 18.79 7.80
C ALA A 127 40.21 19.40 7.80
N GLU A 128 40.88 19.50 8.95
CA GLU A 128 42.28 19.93 9.04
C GLU A 128 43.23 18.97 8.30
N GLU A 129 43.06 17.66 8.47
CA GLU A 129 43.85 16.66 7.77
C GLU A 129 43.56 16.68 6.25
N LEU A 130 42.30 16.88 5.84
CA LEU A 130 41.89 17.14 4.45
C LEU A 130 42.30 18.55 3.94
N SER A 131 42.96 19.37 4.76
CA SER A 131 43.59 20.62 4.33
C SER A 131 45.12 20.52 4.20
N GLN A 132 45.72 19.44 4.69
CA GLN A 132 47.18 19.25 4.80
C GLN A 132 47.69 18.09 3.93
N SER A 133 46.82 17.38 3.22
CA SER A 133 47.18 16.16 2.51
C SER A 133 48.02 16.43 1.26
N ARG A 134 49.02 15.57 0.96
CA ARG A 134 49.84 15.74 -0.27
C ARG A 134 49.03 15.53 -1.57
N SER A 135 47.84 14.95 -1.47
CA SER A 135 46.84 14.81 -2.54
C SER A 135 46.36 16.13 -3.13
N HIS A 136 46.58 17.28 -2.47
CA HIS A 136 46.19 18.60 -3.00
C HIS A 136 47.03 19.10 -4.19
N GLN A 137 48.04 18.34 -4.63
CA GLN A 137 48.77 18.63 -5.88
C GLN A 137 47.92 18.36 -7.15
N VAL A 138 46.72 17.80 -7.03
CA VAL A 138 45.74 17.73 -8.12
C VAL A 138 45.14 19.12 -8.37
N SER A 139 45.40 19.67 -9.57
CA SER A 139 44.99 21.02 -9.98
C SER A 139 43.48 21.18 -10.26
N GLY A 140 42.74 20.07 -10.39
CA GLY A 140 41.31 20.07 -10.69
C GLY A 140 40.37 20.21 -9.49
N TRP A 141 39.06 20.10 -9.78
CA TRP A 141 37.99 20.33 -8.82
C TRP A 141 37.77 19.16 -7.87
N LYS A 142 37.40 19.48 -6.63
CA LYS A 142 37.31 18.57 -5.49
C LYS A 142 35.87 18.54 -4.99
N PHE A 143 35.32 17.36 -4.80
CA PHE A 143 33.99 17.16 -4.25
C PHE A 143 34.10 16.59 -2.83
N VAL A 144 33.40 17.18 -1.85
CA VAL A 144 33.50 16.77 -0.44
C VAL A 144 32.12 16.46 0.12
N LEU A 145 31.89 15.21 0.52
CA LEU A 145 30.68 14.78 1.24
C LEU A 145 30.93 14.85 2.74
N MET A 146 30.32 15.83 3.39
CA MET A 146 30.39 16.04 4.84
C MET A 146 29.16 15.44 5.51
N PHE A 147 29.35 14.34 6.24
CA PHE A 147 28.30 13.72 7.04
C PHE A 147 28.27 14.32 8.45
N VAL A 148 27.08 14.75 8.88
CA VAL A 148 26.83 15.24 10.24
C VAL A 148 25.94 14.20 10.93
N SER A 149 26.55 13.34 11.76
CA SER A 149 25.84 12.26 12.45
C SER A 149 24.95 12.80 13.58
N ALA A 150 23.72 12.27 13.65
CA ALA A 150 22.81 12.44 14.78
C ALA A 150 22.90 11.28 15.80
N ASP A 151 23.74 10.26 15.56
CA ASP A 151 23.82 9.04 16.38
C ASP A 151 24.39 9.32 17.79
N SER A 152 25.21 10.37 17.92
CA SER A 152 25.74 10.88 19.19
C SER A 152 24.74 11.71 19.99
N LEU A 153 23.60 12.09 19.41
CA LEU A 153 22.55 12.88 20.05
C LEU A 153 21.44 11.97 20.59
N CYS A 154 20.78 12.39 21.66
CA CYS A 154 19.72 11.62 22.32
C CYS A 154 18.43 12.44 22.36
N ALA A 155 17.37 11.98 21.68
CA ALA A 155 16.15 12.76 21.47
C ALA A 155 15.42 13.15 22.78
N CYS A 156 15.51 12.30 23.80
CA CYS A 156 14.95 12.56 25.13
C CYS A 156 15.91 13.32 26.08
N SER A 157 17.06 13.80 25.60
CA SER A 157 17.97 14.64 26.40
C SER A 157 17.26 15.95 26.79
N PRO A 158 17.26 16.36 28.08
CA PRO A 158 16.78 17.69 28.47
C PRO A 158 17.65 18.83 27.91
N HIS A 159 18.81 18.49 27.33
CA HIS A 159 19.73 19.41 26.68
C HIS A 159 19.76 19.26 25.15
N VAL A 160 18.88 18.44 24.54
CA VAL A 160 18.93 18.07 23.10
C VAL A 160 19.08 19.26 22.14
N ALA A 161 18.50 20.43 22.46
CA ALA A 161 18.67 21.64 21.67
C ALA A 161 20.11 22.19 21.72
N ALA A 162 20.74 22.23 22.91
CA ALA A 162 22.12 22.64 23.08
C ALA A 162 23.11 21.58 22.54
N ASP A 163 22.73 20.29 22.62
CA ASP A 163 23.47 19.18 22.03
C ASP A 163 23.51 19.30 20.48
N VAL A 164 22.36 19.62 19.86
CA VAL A 164 22.26 19.96 18.42
C VAL A 164 23.09 21.21 18.09
N GLU A 165 22.99 22.29 18.87
CA GLU A 165 23.79 23.51 18.67
C GLU A 165 25.30 23.27 18.78
N ALA A 166 25.74 22.29 19.59
CA ALA A 166 27.14 21.89 19.63
C ALA A 166 27.57 21.20 18.32
N VAL A 167 26.80 20.21 17.85
CA VAL A 167 27.08 19.50 16.58
C VAL A 167 27.06 20.44 15.37
N VAL A 168 26.16 21.44 15.35
CA VAL A 168 26.12 22.48 14.30
C VAL A 168 27.40 23.33 14.33
N ARG A 169 27.85 23.80 15.50
CA ARG A 169 29.07 24.60 15.62
C ARG A 169 30.34 23.83 15.20
N ASP A 170 30.41 22.54 15.51
CA ASP A 170 31.51 21.67 15.06
C ASP A 170 31.54 21.52 13.53
N ALA A 171 30.36 21.42 12.90
CA ALA A 171 30.25 21.41 11.43
C ALA A 171 30.63 22.78 10.82
N GLU A 172 30.18 23.90 11.39
CA GLU A 172 30.58 25.24 10.95
C GLU A 172 32.10 25.45 11.07
N ALA A 173 32.74 25.02 12.16
CA ALA A 173 34.18 25.15 12.35
C ALA A 173 34.98 24.32 11.31
N ALA A 174 34.50 23.12 10.99
CA ALA A 174 35.09 22.30 9.93
C ALA A 174 34.92 22.95 8.54
N LEU A 175 33.74 23.50 8.24
CA LEU A 175 33.48 24.20 6.98
C LEU A 175 34.31 25.47 6.81
N LEU A 176 34.47 26.27 7.88
CA LEU A 176 35.36 27.45 7.88
C LEU A 176 36.81 27.05 7.59
N THR A 177 37.28 25.95 8.18
CA THR A 177 38.64 25.41 7.95
C THR A 177 38.85 25.03 6.48
N LEU A 178 37.85 24.41 5.84
CA LEU A 178 37.91 24.06 4.42
C LEU A 178 37.77 25.31 3.52
N GLN A 179 36.95 26.29 3.91
CA GLN A 179 36.81 27.56 3.18
C GLN A 179 38.11 28.37 3.20
N GLU A 180 38.86 28.36 4.31
CA GLU A 180 40.16 29.02 4.39
C GLU A 180 41.23 28.33 3.53
N LYS A 181 41.30 26.99 3.55
CA LYS A 181 42.49 26.24 3.11
C LYS A 181 42.33 25.46 1.80
N LEU A 182 41.10 25.24 1.32
CA LEU A 182 40.83 24.44 0.13
C LEU A 182 40.53 25.33 -1.09
N HIS A 183 41.00 24.90 -2.26
CA HIS A 183 40.83 25.58 -3.54
C HIS A 183 40.19 24.66 -4.59
N HIS A 184 39.32 25.23 -5.42
CA HIS A 184 38.48 24.52 -6.39
C HIS A 184 37.69 23.38 -5.72
N ALA A 185 36.72 23.72 -4.86
CA ALA A 185 35.97 22.75 -4.05
C ALA A 185 34.45 23.00 -4.00
N LEU A 186 33.68 21.92 -4.07
CA LEU A 186 32.24 21.89 -3.83
C LEU A 186 31.95 20.95 -2.66
N ILE A 187 31.37 21.48 -1.58
CA ILE A 187 31.06 20.72 -0.36
C ILE A 187 29.56 20.46 -0.27
N HIS A 188 29.18 19.19 -0.18
CA HIS A 188 27.82 18.77 0.11
C HIS A 188 27.72 18.26 1.55
N VAL A 189 26.93 18.97 2.36
CA VAL A 189 26.64 18.62 3.76
C VAL A 189 25.38 17.76 3.79
N THR A 190 25.37 16.69 4.58
CA THR A 190 24.19 15.83 4.77
C THR A 190 24.09 15.32 6.20
N VAL A 191 22.87 15.25 6.74
CA VAL A 191 22.60 14.70 8.06
C VAL A 191 22.50 13.17 7.97
N TRP A 192 23.08 12.47 8.94
CA TRP A 192 23.25 11.01 8.91
C TRP A 192 22.77 10.34 10.20
N SER A 193 22.19 9.12 10.10
CA SER A 193 22.05 8.25 11.29
C SER A 193 21.80 6.76 10.95
N ALA A 194 22.42 5.86 11.72
CA ALA A 194 22.15 4.42 11.72
C ALA A 194 21.00 4.04 12.69
N PHE A 195 20.20 3.02 12.36
CA PHE A 195 18.97 2.70 13.11
C PHE A 195 19.21 2.01 14.46
N HIS A 196 20.25 1.17 14.59
CA HIS A 196 20.45 0.32 15.76
C HIS A 196 21.64 0.70 16.68
N GLN A 197 22.53 1.62 16.29
CA GLN A 197 23.64 2.05 17.16
C GLN A 197 23.35 3.39 17.86
N GLN A 198 22.61 3.32 18.97
CA GLN A 198 22.53 4.37 19.99
C GLN A 198 22.84 3.82 21.38
N ASP A 199 24.04 3.24 21.54
CA ASP A 199 24.51 2.62 22.80
C ASP A 199 24.52 3.57 24.01
N ASN A 200 24.46 4.89 23.77
CA ASN A 200 24.54 5.96 24.77
C ASN A 200 23.19 6.61 25.12
N CYS A 201 22.06 6.21 24.52
CA CYS A 201 20.77 6.88 24.69
C CYS A 201 19.76 5.96 25.41
N ASP A 202 19.93 5.78 26.72
CA ASP A 202 19.16 4.81 27.52
C ASP A 202 17.63 4.93 27.41
N CYS A 203 17.09 6.14 27.20
CA CYS A 203 15.65 6.30 27.01
C CYS A 203 15.12 5.54 25.79
N MET A 204 15.91 5.40 24.72
CA MET A 204 15.50 4.71 23.49
C MET A 204 15.49 3.17 23.64
N ARG A 205 15.96 2.64 24.77
CA ARG A 205 15.90 1.20 25.13
C ARG A 205 14.54 0.80 25.76
N ASP A 206 13.66 1.77 26.03
CA ASP A 206 12.30 1.53 26.56
C ASP A 206 11.33 1.14 25.44
N GLU A 207 10.69 -0.03 25.58
CA GLU A 207 9.66 -0.54 24.65
C GLU A 207 8.46 0.42 24.51
N GLY A 208 8.21 1.28 25.50
CA GLY A 208 7.16 2.30 25.49
C GLY A 208 7.47 3.57 24.67
N ILE A 209 8.51 3.59 23.83
CA ILE A 209 8.86 4.75 22.99
C ILE A 209 8.72 4.45 21.50
N ASN A 210 8.01 5.32 20.78
CA ASN A 210 8.06 5.39 19.31
C ASN A 210 9.44 5.87 18.82
N GLN A 211 10.38 4.93 18.68
CA GLN A 211 11.74 5.18 18.24
C GLN A 211 11.81 5.89 16.87
N ARG A 212 10.91 5.56 15.93
CA ARG A 212 10.84 6.24 14.63
C ARG A 212 10.52 7.72 14.78
N LEU A 213 9.49 8.08 15.56
CA LEU A 213 9.11 9.47 15.79
C LEU A 213 10.26 10.26 16.46
N GLN A 214 10.85 9.72 17.52
CA GLN A 214 11.99 10.34 18.21
C GLN A 214 13.18 10.60 17.27
N LYS A 215 13.58 9.58 16.49
CA LYS A 215 14.68 9.67 15.53
C LYS A 215 14.37 10.65 14.40
N ALA A 216 13.17 10.64 13.85
CA ALA A 216 12.76 11.56 12.78
C ALA A 216 12.76 13.02 13.25
N VAL A 217 12.28 13.29 14.47
CA VAL A 217 12.31 14.63 15.09
C VAL A 217 13.75 15.11 15.27
N LEU A 218 14.61 14.28 15.85
CA LEU A 218 16.02 14.61 16.07
C LEU A 218 16.76 14.91 14.76
N LEU A 219 16.60 14.05 13.75
CA LEU A 219 17.18 14.23 12.41
C LEU A 219 16.71 15.53 11.74
N LYS A 220 15.41 15.84 11.81
CA LYS A 220 14.84 17.04 11.18
C LYS A 220 15.23 18.31 11.94
N THR A 221 15.31 18.29 13.26
CA THR A 221 15.82 19.44 14.03
C THR A 221 17.28 19.73 13.70
N LEU A 222 18.17 18.73 13.65
CA LEU A 222 19.56 18.93 13.25
C LEU A 222 19.67 19.44 11.80
N GLN A 223 18.87 18.90 10.89
CA GLN A 223 18.77 19.33 9.49
C GLN A 223 18.36 20.82 9.36
N ASP A 224 17.42 21.29 10.18
CA ASP A 224 16.96 22.69 10.16
C ASP A 224 17.94 23.65 10.84
N SER A 225 18.58 23.25 11.93
CA SER A 225 19.63 24.05 12.58
C SER A 225 20.87 24.20 11.67
N LEU A 226 21.26 23.15 10.94
CA LEU A 226 22.29 23.24 9.90
C LEU A 226 21.85 24.15 8.74
N SER A 227 20.57 24.12 8.35
CA SER A 227 20.05 25.01 7.30
C SER A 227 20.17 26.48 7.71
N ALA A 228 19.77 26.82 8.95
CA ALA A 228 19.88 28.18 9.47
C ALA A 228 21.35 28.66 9.61
N ALA A 229 22.27 27.76 9.96
CA ALA A 229 23.71 28.04 10.00
C ALA A 229 24.31 28.29 8.59
N LEU A 230 23.78 27.62 7.57
CA LEU A 230 24.21 27.73 6.18
C LEU A 230 23.51 28.84 5.38
N GLU A 231 22.41 29.41 5.90
CA GLU A 231 21.77 30.64 5.39
C GLU A 231 22.57 31.92 5.70
N ASN A 232 23.75 31.82 6.33
CA ASN A 232 24.63 32.95 6.59
C ASN A 232 25.37 33.38 5.29
N PRO A 233 25.27 34.66 4.84
CA PRO A 233 25.91 35.13 3.59
C PRO A 233 27.43 34.99 3.49
N ARG A 234 28.13 34.54 4.53
CA ARG A 234 29.53 34.11 4.46
C ARG A 234 29.76 32.86 3.59
N TRP A 235 28.70 32.08 3.35
CA TRP A 235 28.73 30.86 2.55
C TRP A 235 28.34 31.11 1.08
N ASP A 236 27.61 32.20 0.80
CA ASP A 236 27.39 32.69 -0.56
C ASP A 236 28.72 33.17 -1.16
N SER A 237 28.90 32.96 -2.47
CA SER A 237 30.24 32.89 -3.08
C SER A 237 30.96 34.24 -3.22
N SER A 238 31.66 34.66 -2.16
CA SER A 238 32.72 35.69 -2.26
C SER A 238 33.96 35.21 -3.02
N ARG A 239 34.08 33.89 -3.25
CA ARG A 239 35.10 33.21 -4.07
C ARG A 239 34.42 32.30 -5.09
N SER A 240 34.80 32.39 -6.37
CA SER A 240 34.26 31.51 -7.43
C SER A 240 34.78 30.08 -7.39
N ASP A 241 35.78 29.76 -6.55
CA ASP A 241 36.39 28.44 -6.43
C ASP A 241 35.90 27.61 -5.23
N PHE A 242 34.85 28.06 -4.52
CA PHE A 242 34.33 27.39 -3.31
C PHE A 242 32.82 27.56 -3.12
N SER A 243 32.09 26.48 -2.81
CA SER A 243 30.67 26.52 -2.41
C SER A 243 30.30 25.42 -1.42
N VAL A 244 29.31 25.68 -0.56
CA VAL A 244 28.76 24.74 0.44
C VAL A 244 27.26 24.58 0.22
N VAL A 245 26.77 23.34 0.27
CA VAL A 245 25.41 22.99 -0.14
C VAL A 245 24.82 21.94 0.80
N LEU A 246 23.70 22.25 1.45
CA LEU A 246 22.99 21.30 2.30
C LEU A 246 22.11 20.35 1.46
N HIS A 247 22.07 19.07 1.81
CA HIS A 247 21.11 18.10 1.28
C HIS A 247 19.72 18.33 1.88
N SER A 248 18.67 18.17 1.07
CA SER A 248 17.28 18.51 1.43
C SER A 248 16.56 17.47 2.31
N ALA A 249 17.19 16.31 2.51
CA ALA A 249 16.75 15.25 3.40
C ALA A 249 17.97 14.52 3.99
N PRO A 250 17.87 13.98 5.23
CA PRO A 250 18.92 13.17 5.82
C PRO A 250 19.06 11.82 5.10
N VAL A 251 20.17 11.16 5.37
CA VAL A 251 20.50 9.80 4.92
C VAL A 251 20.44 8.88 6.13
N ILE A 252 19.54 7.90 6.08
CA ILE A 252 19.29 6.98 7.19
C ILE A 252 19.74 5.58 6.76
N LEU A 253 20.67 4.98 7.51
CA LEU A 253 20.90 3.54 7.44
C LEU A 253 19.83 2.85 8.29
N GLU A 254 18.77 2.38 7.63
CA GLU A 254 17.91 1.32 8.14
C GLU A 254 18.60 -0.02 7.83
N PRO A 255 19.03 -0.81 8.83
CA PRO A 255 19.28 -2.24 8.63
C PRO A 255 17.95 -2.91 8.29
N SER A 256 17.98 -3.79 7.29
CA SER A 256 16.98 -4.84 7.15
C SER A 256 16.92 -5.69 8.42
N SER A 257 15.80 -6.39 8.65
CA SER A 257 15.64 -7.30 9.80
C SER A 257 16.61 -8.49 9.78
N ASP A 258 17.21 -8.76 8.63
CA ASP A 258 18.13 -9.85 8.36
C ASP A 258 19.50 -9.28 8.00
N SER A 259 20.57 -9.81 8.60
CA SER A 259 21.89 -9.16 8.68
C SER A 259 22.69 -9.08 7.37
N ASP A 260 22.21 -9.71 6.31
CA ASP A 260 23.09 -10.21 5.25
C ASP A 260 23.06 -9.33 3.98
N ASN A 261 22.10 -8.40 3.86
CA ASN A 261 21.82 -7.66 2.62
C ASN A 261 22.40 -6.22 2.54
N LEU A 262 23.41 -5.92 3.38
CA LEU A 262 24.06 -4.60 3.52
C LEU A 262 24.55 -3.95 2.19
N GLY A 263 24.70 -4.74 1.12
CA GLY A 263 25.07 -4.26 -0.21
C GLY A 263 23.94 -3.54 -0.97
N SER A 264 22.68 -3.89 -0.72
CA SER A 264 21.52 -3.31 -1.41
C SER A 264 21.25 -1.88 -0.94
N ASP A 265 21.19 -1.69 0.38
CA ASP A 265 20.94 -0.40 1.03
C ASP A 265 21.96 0.66 0.59
N ILE A 266 23.24 0.28 0.53
CA ILE A 266 24.33 1.18 0.11
C ILE A 266 24.15 1.65 -1.35
N ASN A 267 23.60 0.81 -2.24
CA ASN A 267 23.30 1.22 -3.62
C ASN A 267 22.13 2.22 -3.65
N GLN A 268 21.06 1.97 -2.87
CA GLN A 268 19.92 2.89 -2.80
C GLN A 268 20.32 4.25 -2.19
N LEU A 269 21.15 4.25 -1.14
CA LEU A 269 21.68 5.46 -0.50
C LEU A 269 22.66 6.21 -1.42
N ALA A 270 23.45 5.51 -2.25
CA ALA A 270 24.29 6.14 -3.27
C ALA A 270 23.43 6.91 -4.31
N VAL A 271 22.31 6.32 -4.72
CA VAL A 271 21.37 6.92 -5.68
C VAL A 271 20.60 8.09 -5.05
N GLN A 272 20.20 7.99 -3.78
CA GLN A 272 19.61 9.11 -3.03
C GLN A 272 20.61 10.28 -2.94
N LEU A 273 21.86 10.02 -2.55
CA LEU A 273 22.91 11.04 -2.50
C LEU A 273 23.16 11.65 -3.88
N TRP A 274 23.27 10.84 -4.93
CA TRP A 274 23.44 11.28 -6.33
C TRP A 274 22.28 12.17 -6.79
N THR A 275 21.04 11.79 -6.50
CA THR A 275 19.84 12.60 -6.77
C THR A 275 19.94 13.99 -6.10
N ASN A 276 20.44 14.04 -4.86
CA ASN A 276 20.64 15.28 -4.11
C ASN A 276 21.86 16.11 -4.56
N MET A 277 22.73 15.58 -5.41
CA MET A 277 23.87 16.28 -6.02
C MET A 277 23.52 17.02 -7.32
N LEU A 278 22.43 16.62 -8.01
CA LEU A 278 22.01 17.23 -9.27
C LEU A 278 21.06 18.42 -9.05
N GLN A 279 21.00 19.35 -10.02
CA GLN A 279 20.03 20.44 -9.98
C GLN A 279 18.58 19.88 -10.03
N PRO A 280 17.66 20.37 -9.19
CA PRO A 280 16.28 19.90 -9.19
C PRO A 280 15.55 20.28 -10.49
N ARG A 281 14.79 19.33 -11.05
CA ARG A 281 13.92 19.55 -12.21
C ARG A 281 12.56 20.06 -11.76
N THR A 282 12.03 21.07 -12.45
CA THR A 282 10.64 21.52 -12.28
C THR A 282 9.66 20.44 -12.75
N GLY A 283 8.73 20.04 -11.88
CA GLY A 283 7.62 19.16 -12.23
C GLY A 283 7.90 17.65 -12.26
N GLN A 284 9.05 17.16 -11.79
CA GLN A 284 9.29 15.71 -11.65
C GLN A 284 9.17 15.21 -10.21
N THR A 285 8.47 14.09 -10.05
CA THR A 285 8.35 13.32 -8.79
C THR A 285 9.69 12.70 -8.38
N LYS A 286 9.81 12.32 -7.09
CA LYS A 286 11.04 11.78 -6.50
C LYS A 286 11.51 10.52 -7.25
N VAL A 287 12.83 10.39 -7.45
CA VAL A 287 13.44 9.29 -8.21
C VAL A 287 13.71 8.07 -7.31
N MET A 288 12.67 7.61 -6.59
CA MET A 288 12.72 6.42 -5.72
C MET A 288 11.52 5.51 -6.06
N ASP A 289 11.47 5.06 -7.30
CA ASP A 289 10.24 4.60 -7.93
C ASP A 289 10.50 3.41 -8.88
N ASN A 290 9.54 2.49 -8.94
CA ASN A 290 9.47 1.31 -9.83
C ASN A 290 10.46 0.15 -9.58
N GLY A 291 11.32 0.16 -8.55
CA GLY A 291 12.20 -0.97 -8.19
C GLY A 291 13.36 -1.27 -9.15
N VAL A 292 13.34 -0.70 -10.35
CA VAL A 292 14.51 -0.50 -11.21
C VAL A 292 15.20 0.79 -10.78
N ILE A 293 16.50 0.75 -10.51
CA ILE A 293 17.28 1.95 -10.16
C ILE A 293 17.43 2.84 -11.40
N ALA A 294 16.46 3.74 -11.60
CA ALA A 294 16.53 4.78 -12.61
C ALA A 294 17.51 5.88 -12.16
N ILE A 295 18.78 5.77 -12.57
CA ILE A 295 19.81 6.76 -12.23
C ILE A 295 19.43 8.12 -12.87
N PRO A 296 19.20 9.19 -12.09
CA PRO A 296 18.91 10.49 -12.66
C PRO A 296 20.13 11.07 -13.37
N CYS A 297 19.92 11.63 -14.56
CA CYS A 297 20.97 12.24 -15.37
C CYS A 297 20.80 13.78 -15.46
N PRO A 298 21.90 14.55 -15.53
CA PRO A 298 21.85 15.96 -15.93
C PRO A 298 21.18 16.14 -17.30
N THR A 299 20.57 17.30 -17.56
CA THR A 299 20.02 17.65 -18.88
C THR A 299 20.82 18.76 -19.54
N GLN A 300 20.57 19.06 -20.81
CA GLN A 300 21.18 20.25 -21.45
C GLN A 300 20.72 21.57 -20.79
N GLU A 301 19.52 21.58 -20.18
CA GLU A 301 18.94 22.72 -19.48
C GLU A 301 19.44 22.85 -18.03
N ARG A 302 19.81 21.71 -17.43
CA ARG A 302 20.30 21.57 -16.05
C ARG A 302 21.53 20.63 -16.03
N PRO A 303 22.69 21.07 -16.56
CA PRO A 303 23.86 20.21 -16.71
C PRO A 303 24.77 20.14 -15.48
N PHE A 304 24.60 21.07 -14.53
CA PHE A 304 25.55 21.31 -13.45
C PHE A 304 25.29 20.43 -12.22
N LEU A 305 26.28 20.37 -11.32
CA LEU A 305 26.09 19.95 -9.94
C LEU A 305 25.38 21.07 -9.17
N ARG A 306 24.57 20.71 -8.18
CA ARG A 306 23.71 21.64 -7.43
C ARG A 306 24.55 22.55 -6.53
N THR A 307 24.56 23.87 -6.80
CA THR A 307 25.07 24.90 -5.86
C THR A 307 23.94 25.77 -5.33
N GLN A 308 24.19 26.51 -4.26
CA GLN A 308 23.21 27.46 -3.70
C GLN A 308 22.83 28.57 -4.69
N ILE A 309 23.68 28.88 -5.68
CA ILE A 309 23.46 29.94 -6.68
C ILE A 309 22.83 29.40 -7.96
N ASN A 310 23.25 28.24 -8.48
CA ASN A 310 22.65 27.67 -9.68
C ASN A 310 21.33 26.93 -9.42
N SER A 311 21.04 26.65 -8.15
CA SER A 311 19.86 25.92 -7.66
C SER A 311 19.47 26.42 -6.26
N PRO A 312 19.10 27.71 -6.12
CA PRO A 312 18.68 28.25 -4.83
C PRO A 312 17.52 27.43 -4.29
N SER A 313 17.51 27.23 -2.96
CA SER A 313 16.35 26.71 -2.26
C SER A 313 15.11 27.55 -2.59
N ASP A 314 13.93 26.92 -2.67
CA ASP A 314 12.63 27.54 -3.04
C ASP A 314 12.17 28.70 -2.09
N ARG A 315 13.04 29.18 -1.20
CA ARG A 315 12.83 30.28 -0.23
C ARG A 315 12.89 31.70 -0.81
N GLU A 316 13.34 31.94 -2.04
CA GLU A 316 13.30 33.31 -2.60
C GLU A 316 11.86 33.85 -2.77
N THR A 317 10.85 32.97 -2.85
CA THR A 317 9.42 33.39 -2.81
C THR A 317 8.95 33.81 -1.40
N THR A 318 9.73 33.54 -0.33
CA THR A 318 9.32 33.84 1.06
C THR A 318 9.39 35.34 1.41
N LEU A 319 10.01 36.18 0.58
CA LEU A 319 10.06 37.63 0.80
C LEU A 319 8.68 38.32 0.74
N TYR A 320 7.63 37.63 0.28
CA TYR A 320 6.24 38.12 0.36
C TYR A 320 5.41 37.60 1.54
N ASN A 321 5.93 36.69 2.37
CA ASN A 321 5.17 36.10 3.50
C ASN A 321 5.64 36.54 4.90
N LYS A 322 6.57 37.50 5.02
CA LYS A 322 6.96 38.11 6.31
C LYS A 322 6.15 39.37 6.66
N ALA A 323 4.97 39.53 6.06
CA ALA A 323 4.05 40.66 6.24
C ALA A 323 2.61 40.20 6.53
N SER A 324 2.44 39.24 7.44
CA SER A 324 1.13 38.86 8.00
C SER A 324 1.19 38.56 9.51
N SER A 325 2.04 39.32 10.22
CA SER A 325 1.82 39.60 11.64
C SER A 325 1.12 40.94 11.77
N VAL A 326 -0.09 40.95 12.35
CA VAL A 326 -0.97 42.11 12.61
C VAL A 326 -1.81 42.59 11.41
N THR A 327 -3.14 42.67 11.65
CA THR A 327 -4.22 43.30 10.86
C THR A 327 -4.48 42.86 9.41
N ASP A 328 -5.46 41.97 9.24
CA ASP A 328 -6.76 42.37 8.64
C ASP A 328 -7.93 41.69 9.41
N ARG A 329 -9.18 42.17 9.21
CA ARG A 329 -10.45 41.70 9.82
C ARG A 329 -11.59 41.76 8.78
N SER A 330 -11.77 40.71 7.97
CA SER A 330 -12.63 40.83 6.77
C SER A 330 -13.52 39.63 6.36
N ARG A 331 -13.94 38.76 7.30
CA ARG A 331 -15.09 37.79 7.20
C ARG A 331 -14.98 36.72 6.08
N LYS A 332 -15.04 35.40 6.31
CA LYS A 332 -15.74 34.52 7.29
C LYS A 332 -14.85 33.28 7.52
N SER A 333 -15.00 32.36 8.48
CA SER A 333 -16.12 31.96 9.34
C SER A 333 -16.01 32.44 10.80
N ASN A 334 -16.98 32.09 11.65
CA ASN A 334 -17.19 32.73 12.96
C ASN A 334 -16.56 31.98 14.15
N CYS A 335 -15.94 30.81 13.93
CA CYS A 335 -15.64 29.83 14.98
C CYS A 335 -14.13 29.60 15.22
N SER A 336 -13.27 30.38 14.55
CA SER A 336 -11.81 30.23 14.55
C SER A 336 -11.08 31.19 15.50
N GLN A 337 -11.78 31.82 16.46
CA GLN A 337 -11.20 32.79 17.40
C GLN A 337 -10.86 32.23 18.80
N GLY A 338 -11.02 30.92 19.04
CA GLY A 338 -10.60 30.28 20.29
C GLY A 338 -10.46 28.76 20.20
N MET A 339 -9.69 28.17 21.12
CA MET A 339 -9.60 26.71 21.36
C MET A 339 -10.65 26.23 22.38
N GLY A 340 -11.45 27.17 22.91
CA GLY A 340 -12.53 26.93 23.85
C GLY A 340 -13.90 26.93 23.17
N THR A 341 -14.89 26.38 23.87
CA THR A 341 -16.28 26.27 23.43
C THR A 341 -17.22 26.74 24.56
N GLU A 342 -18.42 27.20 24.21
CA GLU A 342 -19.50 27.48 25.17
C GLU A 342 -20.51 26.31 25.17
N ILE A 343 -21.08 25.97 26.33
CA ILE A 343 -22.07 24.89 26.45
C ILE A 343 -23.48 25.49 26.54
N PRO A 344 -24.30 25.41 25.48
CA PRO A 344 -25.63 26.03 25.43
C PRO A 344 -26.69 25.27 26.24
N CYS A 345 -26.33 24.17 26.91
CA CYS A 345 -27.27 23.26 27.57
C CYS A 345 -27.81 23.85 28.88
N THR A 346 -29.14 23.91 28.99
CA THR A 346 -29.89 24.49 30.10
C THR A 346 -30.10 23.49 31.24
N ASP A 347 -30.62 22.29 30.95
CA ASP A 347 -30.51 21.18 31.90
C ASP A 347 -29.12 20.55 31.79
N ARG A 348 -28.44 20.48 32.94
CA ARG A 348 -27.14 19.84 33.12
C ARG A 348 -27.15 18.83 34.27
N SER A 349 -28.33 18.53 34.81
CA SER A 349 -28.51 17.78 36.05
C SER A 349 -28.15 16.30 35.87
N PRO A 350 -27.51 15.65 36.86
CA PRO A 350 -27.46 14.20 36.93
C PRO A 350 -28.86 13.61 37.11
N SER A 351 -28.99 12.29 36.96
CA SER A 351 -30.24 11.59 37.23
C SER A 351 -30.62 11.68 38.73
N PRO A 352 -31.92 11.72 39.08
CA PRO A 352 -32.37 11.83 40.48
C PRO A 352 -31.88 10.70 41.40
N THR A 353 -31.52 9.57 40.81
CA THR A 353 -30.87 8.41 41.43
C THR A 353 -29.80 7.90 40.46
N ILE A 354 -28.70 7.33 40.98
CA ILE A 354 -27.66 6.70 40.14
C ILE A 354 -28.33 5.65 39.24
N PRO A 355 -28.30 5.77 37.90
CA PRO A 355 -29.03 4.86 37.03
C PRO A 355 -28.46 3.45 37.11
N THR A 356 -29.30 2.44 36.91
CA THR A 356 -28.87 1.02 36.86
C THR A 356 -28.52 0.56 35.46
N SER A 357 -29.12 1.17 34.43
CA SER A 357 -28.86 0.89 33.02
C SER A 357 -27.99 1.95 32.35
N VAL A 358 -27.09 1.50 31.48
CA VAL A 358 -26.23 2.32 30.61
C VAL A 358 -27.07 3.06 29.56
N HIS A 359 -28.26 2.54 29.28
CA HIS A 359 -29.26 3.12 28.37
C HIS A 359 -29.99 4.34 28.98
N GLU A 360 -29.80 4.61 30.28
CA GLU A 360 -30.42 5.72 31.02
C GLU A 360 -29.39 6.76 31.52
N LEU A 361 -28.17 6.76 30.97
CA LEU A 361 -27.10 7.67 31.41
C LEU A 361 -27.26 9.09 30.89
N ARG A 362 -27.49 10.04 31.80
CA ARG A 362 -27.30 11.48 31.55
C ARG A 362 -25.80 11.82 31.62
N PRO A 363 -25.33 12.88 30.96
CA PRO A 363 -23.93 13.31 31.07
C PRO A 363 -23.45 13.60 32.50
N GLY A 364 -24.34 14.08 33.38
CA GLY A 364 -24.04 14.31 34.80
C GLY A 364 -23.85 13.04 35.64
N ASP A 365 -24.29 11.87 35.15
CA ASP A 365 -24.14 10.59 35.88
C ASP A 365 -22.71 10.03 35.77
N ILE A 366 -21.94 10.48 34.77
CA ILE A 366 -20.57 10.04 34.55
C ILE A 366 -19.66 10.63 35.61
N LYS A 367 -18.92 9.77 36.32
CA LYS A 367 -17.94 10.15 37.34
C LYS A 367 -16.50 9.92 36.90
N VAL A 368 -16.26 8.96 36.01
CA VAL A 368 -14.92 8.57 35.58
C VAL A 368 -14.80 8.65 34.06
N VAL A 369 -13.72 9.24 33.57
CA VAL A 369 -13.29 9.17 32.17
C VAL A 369 -11.95 8.46 32.06
N ALA A 370 -11.77 7.64 31.02
CA ALA A 370 -10.53 6.94 30.72
C ALA A 370 -10.28 6.83 29.21
N ALA A 371 -9.05 6.56 28.79
CA ALA A 371 -8.75 6.29 27.39
C ALA A 371 -7.55 5.36 27.15
N VAL A 372 -7.60 4.64 26.03
CA VAL A 372 -6.52 3.78 25.49
C VAL A 372 -6.40 4.02 23.98
N GLY A 373 -5.20 3.83 23.42
CA GLY A 373 -4.91 4.15 22.04
C GLY A 373 -3.45 4.49 21.74
N ASP A 374 -3.25 5.30 20.70
CA ASP A 374 -1.95 5.71 20.19
C ASP A 374 -1.54 7.16 20.55
N SER A 375 -0.59 7.73 19.78
CA SER A 375 -0.05 9.08 19.97
C SER A 375 -1.10 10.20 19.85
N VAL A 376 -2.21 10.00 19.12
CA VAL A 376 -3.30 10.98 19.03
C VAL A 376 -4.07 11.04 20.35
N THR A 377 -4.31 9.89 20.98
CA THR A 377 -4.95 9.79 22.31
C THR A 377 -4.00 10.19 23.45
N ALA A 378 -2.69 9.98 23.28
CA ALA A 378 -1.66 10.54 24.18
C ALA A 378 -1.48 12.07 24.03
N GLY A 379 -1.90 12.65 22.90
CA GLY A 379 -1.78 14.08 22.62
C GLY A 379 -0.37 14.51 22.20
N ASN A 380 0.35 13.70 21.44
CA ASN A 380 1.63 14.09 20.85
C ASN A 380 1.51 15.38 20.01
N GLY A 381 2.35 16.37 20.31
CA GLY A 381 2.46 17.60 19.51
C GLY A 381 1.27 18.57 19.55
N VAL A 382 0.18 18.27 20.28
CA VAL A 382 -1.07 19.06 20.27
C VAL A 382 -0.86 20.54 20.62
N GLY A 383 -0.02 20.81 21.62
CA GLY A 383 0.41 22.15 22.03
C GLY A 383 1.83 22.51 21.58
N ALA A 384 2.31 21.92 20.48
CA ALA A 384 3.57 22.29 19.85
C ALA A 384 3.40 23.59 19.04
N LYS A 385 4.41 24.47 19.08
CA LYS A 385 4.45 25.66 18.21
C LYS A 385 4.92 25.26 16.82
N VAL A 386 4.31 25.84 15.78
CA VAL A 386 4.52 25.52 14.34
C VAL A 386 6.00 25.55 13.91
N ASP A 387 6.83 26.31 14.61
CA ASP A 387 8.27 26.51 14.39
C ASP A 387 9.19 25.53 15.17
N ASN A 388 8.65 24.68 16.05
CA ASN A 388 9.45 23.86 16.96
C ASN A 388 9.02 22.37 16.96
N LEU A 389 9.70 21.58 16.13
CA LEU A 389 9.46 20.14 15.97
C LEU A 389 9.84 19.29 17.20
N LEU A 390 10.78 19.73 18.04
CA LEU A 390 11.11 19.05 19.31
C LEU A 390 9.91 18.99 20.27
N LEU A 391 8.87 19.78 20.04
CA LEU A 391 7.63 19.72 20.81
C LEU A 391 6.67 18.60 20.38
N VAL A 392 6.87 17.93 19.22
CA VAL A 392 6.00 16.83 18.76
C VAL A 392 6.16 15.56 19.63
N ILE A 393 7.38 15.27 20.08
CA ILE A 393 7.65 14.15 21.00
C ILE A 393 7.07 14.36 22.40
N ASN A 394 6.58 15.56 22.73
CA ASN A 394 5.87 15.78 23.99
C ASN A 394 4.42 15.32 23.87
N GLU A 395 4.01 14.46 24.80
CA GLU A 395 2.63 14.01 24.96
C GLU A 395 1.87 15.01 25.84
N TYR A 396 1.07 15.89 25.22
CA TYR A 396 0.23 16.89 25.88
C TYR A 396 -1.06 16.23 26.40
N ARG A 397 -0.91 15.29 27.34
CA ARG A 397 -2.00 14.50 27.93
C ARG A 397 -3.18 15.36 28.40
N GLY A 398 -2.92 16.56 28.92
CA GLY A 398 -3.96 17.51 29.36
C GLY A 398 -4.76 18.19 28.26
N LEU A 399 -4.25 18.20 27.01
CA LEU A 399 -4.92 18.73 25.81
C LEU A 399 -5.45 17.61 24.89
N SER A 400 -5.44 16.36 25.32
CA SER A 400 -5.97 15.25 24.53
C SER A 400 -7.49 15.36 24.38
N TRP A 401 -7.98 15.34 23.14
CA TRP A 401 -9.38 15.57 22.77
C TRP A 401 -10.38 14.70 23.55
N SER A 402 -10.03 13.44 23.81
CA SER A 402 -10.90 12.44 24.43
C SER A 402 -10.77 12.32 25.96
N ILE A 403 -9.69 12.83 26.56
CA ILE A 403 -9.33 12.50 27.95
C ILE A 403 -8.50 13.57 28.70
N GLY A 404 -8.09 14.65 28.03
CA GLY A 404 -7.41 15.79 28.66
C GLY A 404 -8.36 16.64 29.50
N GLY A 405 -7.88 17.18 30.61
CA GLY A 405 -8.65 18.00 31.55
C GLY A 405 -7.90 19.24 32.06
N ASP A 406 -6.91 19.74 31.31
CA ASP A 406 -6.29 21.04 31.58
C ASP A 406 -7.28 22.19 31.36
N GLU A 407 -7.15 23.25 32.15
CA GLU A 407 -7.99 24.46 32.13
C GLU A 407 -9.52 24.15 32.17
N ASN A 408 -10.31 24.93 31.42
CA ASN A 408 -11.77 24.87 31.38
C ASN A 408 -12.30 24.85 29.94
N ILE A 409 -13.59 24.56 29.75
CA ILE A 409 -14.20 24.46 28.43
C ILE A 409 -14.08 25.75 27.60
N THR A 410 -14.09 26.93 28.24
CA THR A 410 -13.95 28.24 27.57
C THR A 410 -12.55 28.53 27.02
N THR A 411 -11.57 27.64 27.23
CA THR A 411 -10.18 27.82 26.77
C THR A 411 -9.58 26.56 26.14
N VAL A 412 -9.99 25.37 26.60
CA VAL A 412 -9.50 24.07 26.13
C VAL A 412 -10.70 23.14 25.93
N THR A 413 -10.97 22.75 24.69
CA THR A 413 -12.10 21.88 24.37
C THR A 413 -11.68 20.41 24.32
N THR A 414 -12.18 19.62 25.27
CA THR A 414 -11.98 18.16 25.40
C THR A 414 -13.24 17.51 25.95
N LEU A 415 -13.44 16.21 25.75
CA LEU A 415 -14.58 15.49 26.32
C LEU A 415 -14.69 15.64 27.86
N PRO A 416 -13.60 15.56 28.66
CA PRO A 416 -13.69 15.82 30.10
C PRO A 416 -13.99 17.28 30.45
N ASN A 417 -13.51 18.26 29.67
CA ASN A 417 -13.88 19.67 29.89
C ASN A 417 -15.35 19.92 29.57
N ILE A 418 -15.93 19.21 28.60
CA ILE A 418 -17.37 19.20 28.33
C ILE A 418 -18.13 18.54 29.50
N LEU A 419 -17.70 17.36 29.96
CA LEU A 419 -18.36 16.63 31.05
C LEU A 419 -18.29 17.35 32.42
N LYS A 420 -17.21 18.11 32.70
CA LYS A 420 -17.08 18.92 33.94
C LYS A 420 -18.21 19.95 34.10
N GLU A 421 -18.82 20.41 33.02
CA GLU A 421 -19.97 21.34 33.04
C GLU A 421 -21.29 20.68 33.49
N PHE A 422 -21.35 19.34 33.49
CA PHE A 422 -22.47 18.52 33.97
C PHE A 422 -22.17 17.85 35.32
N ASN A 423 -20.93 17.41 35.52
CA ASN A 423 -20.44 16.88 36.80
C ASN A 423 -19.09 17.52 37.18
N PRO A 424 -19.07 18.56 38.03
CA PRO A 424 -17.84 19.16 38.53
C PRO A 424 -16.95 18.23 39.39
N SER A 425 -17.45 17.06 39.79
CA SER A 425 -16.70 16.03 40.54
C SER A 425 -16.14 14.90 39.64
N LEU A 426 -16.15 15.09 38.32
CA LEU A 426 -15.55 14.16 37.36
C LEU A 426 -14.07 13.86 37.71
N THR A 427 -13.64 12.61 37.52
CA THR A 427 -12.25 12.18 37.70
C THR A 427 -11.78 11.28 36.55
N GLY A 428 -10.51 10.86 36.59
CA GLY A 428 -9.88 9.97 35.60
C GLY A 428 -9.12 10.69 34.48
N PHE A 429 -9.51 11.93 34.16
CA PHE A 429 -8.87 12.74 33.12
C PHE A 429 -7.39 13.01 33.38
N SER A 430 -6.64 13.21 32.30
CA SER A 430 -5.22 13.52 32.32
C SER A 430 -4.92 15.02 32.29
N GLN A 431 -3.76 15.43 32.80
CA GLN A 431 -3.33 16.83 32.92
C GLN A 431 -1.87 17.04 32.48
N GLY A 432 -1.55 18.24 31.99
CA GLY A 432 -0.21 18.65 31.60
C GLY A 432 0.42 17.76 30.53
N LYS A 433 1.67 17.35 30.75
CA LYS A 433 2.46 16.53 29.83
C LYS A 433 3.11 15.34 30.51
N GLY A 434 3.26 14.22 29.80
CA GLY A 434 4.02 13.06 30.25
C GLY A 434 3.58 11.73 29.60
N LYS A 435 4.39 10.69 29.81
CA LYS A 435 4.09 9.29 29.44
C LYS A 435 2.93 8.71 30.25
N GLN A 436 2.46 7.52 29.86
CA GLN A 436 1.35 6.76 30.47
C GLN A 436 1.59 6.35 31.94
N ASP A 437 2.85 6.30 32.37
CA ASP A 437 3.28 6.03 33.75
C ASP A 437 3.22 7.28 34.64
N ASN A 438 3.23 8.49 34.05
CA ASN A 438 3.21 9.74 34.78
C ASN A 438 1.93 9.86 35.64
N PRO A 439 2.02 10.26 36.93
CA PRO A 439 0.85 10.42 37.78
C PRO A 439 -0.23 11.35 37.21
N LYS A 440 0.13 12.33 36.38
CA LYS A 440 -0.82 13.23 35.69
C LYS A 440 -1.44 12.65 34.42
N ALA A 441 -0.91 11.56 33.86
CA ALA A 441 -1.59 10.83 32.79
C ALA A 441 -2.78 10.02 33.35
N PHE A 442 -2.77 9.67 34.63
CA PHE A 442 -3.85 8.97 35.35
C PHE A 442 -4.45 7.79 34.57
N LEU A 443 -5.68 7.94 34.01
CA LEU A 443 -6.38 6.91 33.23
C LEU A 443 -6.29 7.10 31.69
N ASN A 444 -5.52 8.06 31.21
CA ASN A 444 -5.06 8.09 29.81
C ASN A 444 -3.88 7.12 29.67
N GLN A 445 -4.15 5.89 29.20
CA GLN A 445 -3.16 4.81 29.06
C GLN A 445 -2.78 4.52 27.61
N ALA A 446 -3.12 5.43 26.69
CA ALA A 446 -2.58 5.44 25.34
C ALA A 446 -1.05 5.55 25.31
N VAL A 447 -0.39 4.97 24.31
CA VAL A 447 1.08 4.95 24.17
C VAL A 447 1.47 5.41 22.77
N ALA A 448 2.44 6.32 22.67
CA ALA A 448 2.86 6.86 21.38
C ALA A 448 3.45 5.75 20.48
N GLY A 449 2.92 5.61 19.26
CA GLY A 449 3.31 4.55 18.31
C GLY A 449 2.63 3.19 18.51
N ALA A 450 1.73 3.05 19.49
CA ALA A 450 1.01 1.80 19.74
C ALA A 450 0.16 1.34 18.56
N LYS A 451 0.00 0.02 18.47
CA LYS A 451 -0.77 -0.73 17.47
C LYS A 451 -1.91 -1.48 18.13
N SER A 452 -2.78 -2.07 17.32
CA SER A 452 -3.92 -2.90 17.79
C SER A 452 -3.51 -4.00 18.79
N GLY A 453 -2.30 -4.56 18.65
CA GLY A 453 -1.78 -5.59 19.55
C GLY A 453 -1.51 -5.13 20.99
N ASP A 454 -1.23 -3.85 21.21
CA ASP A 454 -0.84 -3.32 22.52
C ASP A 454 -2.07 -3.00 23.40
N MET A 455 -3.25 -2.94 22.78
CA MET A 455 -4.52 -2.56 23.43
C MET A 455 -4.88 -3.44 24.63
N VAL A 456 -4.57 -4.74 24.57
CA VAL A 456 -4.79 -5.69 25.67
C VAL A 456 -3.97 -5.32 26.91
N GLN A 457 -2.72 -4.87 26.72
CA GLN A 457 -1.85 -4.44 27.83
C GLN A 457 -2.32 -3.09 28.39
N GLN A 458 -2.64 -2.12 27.52
CA GLN A 458 -3.16 -0.83 27.95
C GLN A 458 -4.47 -0.96 28.73
N VAL A 459 -5.40 -1.83 28.28
CA VAL A 459 -6.65 -2.11 28.99
C VAL A 459 -6.41 -2.75 30.35
N ARG A 460 -5.53 -3.75 30.47
CA ARG A 460 -5.22 -4.35 31.79
C ARG A 460 -4.67 -3.33 32.78
N ILE A 461 -3.70 -2.52 32.37
CA ILE A 461 -3.13 -1.45 33.22
C ILE A 461 -4.20 -0.41 33.61
N LEU A 462 -5.09 -0.04 32.67
CA LEU A 462 -6.20 0.85 32.95
C LEU A 462 -7.18 0.25 33.98
N VAL A 463 -7.56 -1.02 33.80
CA VAL A 463 -8.47 -1.74 34.71
C VAL A 463 -7.85 -1.84 36.11
N ASP A 464 -6.57 -2.19 36.23
CA ASP A 464 -5.89 -2.27 37.52
C ASP A 464 -5.74 -0.89 38.18
N LYS A 465 -5.50 0.18 37.41
CA LYS A 465 -5.54 1.56 37.94
C LYS A 465 -6.93 1.91 38.48
N MET A 466 -8.00 1.59 37.76
CA MET A 466 -9.37 1.88 38.21
C MET A 466 -9.79 1.05 39.43
N LYS A 467 -9.29 -0.18 39.60
CA LYS A 467 -9.55 -1.02 40.78
C LYS A 467 -8.82 -0.55 42.05
N ASN A 468 -7.66 0.08 41.90
CA ASN A 468 -6.78 0.42 43.02
C ASN A 468 -6.81 1.90 43.45
N ASP A 469 -7.46 2.80 42.68
CA ASP A 469 -7.55 4.22 43.05
C ASP A 469 -8.75 4.51 43.96
N SER A 470 -8.47 4.93 45.19
CA SER A 470 -9.48 5.28 46.21
C SER A 470 -10.47 6.40 45.84
N ARG A 471 -10.25 7.12 44.73
CA ARG A 471 -11.18 8.14 44.20
C ARG A 471 -12.30 7.55 43.33
N ILE A 472 -12.25 6.26 43.03
CA ILE A 472 -13.16 5.57 42.11
C ILE A 472 -13.86 4.43 42.87
N ASP A 473 -15.19 4.49 43.00
CA ASP A 473 -15.95 3.29 43.33
C ASP A 473 -16.03 2.41 42.06
N PHE A 474 -15.09 1.47 41.95
CA PHE A 474 -14.98 0.61 40.77
C PHE A 474 -16.28 -0.14 40.44
N LEU A 475 -17.14 -0.44 41.42
CA LEU A 475 -18.38 -1.18 41.23
C LEU A 475 -19.59 -0.28 40.96
N ASN A 476 -19.64 0.93 41.54
CA ASN A 476 -20.84 1.78 41.51
C ASN A 476 -20.72 3.06 40.67
N ASP A 477 -19.51 3.52 40.35
CA ASP A 477 -19.32 4.73 39.54
C ASP A 477 -19.44 4.44 38.05
N TRP A 478 -20.13 5.32 37.32
CA TRP A 478 -20.26 5.24 35.86
C TRP A 478 -19.04 5.82 35.14
N LYS A 479 -18.55 5.05 34.17
CA LYS A 479 -17.28 5.24 33.46
C LYS A 479 -17.53 5.47 31.98
N VAL A 480 -16.86 6.44 31.37
CA VAL A 480 -16.75 6.57 29.91
C VAL A 480 -15.32 6.25 29.49
N ILE A 481 -15.13 5.24 28.63
CA ILE A 481 -13.82 4.79 28.18
C ILE A 481 -13.71 5.03 26.68
N THR A 482 -12.74 5.84 26.24
CA THR A 482 -12.54 6.10 24.79
C THR A 482 -11.38 5.27 24.24
N MET A 483 -11.63 4.56 23.14
CA MET A 483 -10.66 3.68 22.47
C MET A 483 -10.44 4.17 21.04
N PHE A 484 -9.20 4.48 20.68
CA PHE A 484 -8.84 4.91 19.32
C PHE A 484 -7.46 4.40 18.93
N ILE A 485 -7.40 3.55 17.91
CA ILE A 485 -6.21 2.80 17.48
C ILE A 485 -6.33 2.41 16.00
N GLY A 486 -5.21 2.05 15.37
CA GLY A 486 -5.16 1.51 14.00
C GLY A 486 -4.33 2.34 13.03
N ALA A 487 -3.96 3.57 13.40
CA ALA A 487 -3.12 4.43 12.55
C ALA A 487 -1.72 3.83 12.35
N ASN A 488 -1.06 3.39 13.42
CA ASN A 488 0.28 2.77 13.32
C ASN A 488 0.24 1.40 12.63
N ASP A 489 -0.84 0.62 12.80
CA ASP A 489 -1.06 -0.64 12.07
C ASP A 489 -1.14 -0.38 10.55
N LEU A 490 -1.87 0.67 10.15
CA LEU A 490 -2.03 1.06 8.75
C LEU A 490 -0.78 1.78 8.20
N CYS A 491 0.02 2.44 9.04
CA CYS A 491 1.30 3.01 8.64
C CYS A 491 2.36 1.94 8.29
N ASP A 492 2.21 0.71 8.82
CA ASP A 492 3.13 -0.42 8.62
C ASP A 492 2.55 -1.57 7.78
N PHE A 493 1.30 -1.52 7.28
CA PHE A 493 0.65 -2.69 6.64
C PHE A 493 1.45 -3.30 5.49
N CYS A 494 2.17 -2.47 4.71
CA CYS A 494 2.98 -2.90 3.58
C CYS A 494 4.27 -3.67 3.99
N SER A 495 4.68 -3.61 5.26
CA SER A 495 5.74 -4.48 5.80
C SER A 495 5.23 -5.87 6.21
N ASN A 496 3.98 -5.95 6.67
CA ASN A 496 3.39 -7.20 7.14
C ASN A 496 1.86 -7.22 6.97
N SER A 497 1.43 -7.36 5.72
CA SER A 497 0.01 -7.33 5.30
C SER A 497 -0.87 -8.39 5.97
N VAL A 498 -0.23 -9.46 6.48
CA VAL A 498 -0.87 -10.50 7.28
C VAL A 498 -1.07 -10.05 8.73
N PHE A 499 -0.01 -9.64 9.44
CA PHE A 499 -0.13 -9.19 10.84
C PHE A 499 -1.08 -7.99 10.97
N PHE A 500 -0.95 -7.03 10.05
CA PHE A 500 -1.79 -5.84 9.92
C PHE A 500 -3.01 -6.05 9.01
N SER A 501 -3.52 -7.29 8.87
CA SER A 501 -4.76 -7.50 8.12
C SER A 501 -5.95 -6.89 8.88
N PRO A 502 -6.98 -6.38 8.17
CA PRO A 502 -8.16 -5.77 8.80
C PRO A 502 -8.83 -6.65 9.85
N ARG A 503 -8.87 -7.97 9.58
CA ARG A 503 -9.39 -8.97 10.50
C ARG A 503 -8.56 -9.07 11.77
N ASN A 504 -7.24 -9.14 11.68
CA ASN A 504 -6.37 -9.29 12.85
C ASN A 504 -6.36 -8.03 13.72
N VAL A 505 -6.48 -6.84 13.11
CA VAL A 505 -6.67 -5.57 13.83
C VAL A 505 -8.00 -5.60 14.60
N ALA A 506 -9.10 -6.02 13.98
CA ALA A 506 -10.39 -6.15 14.66
C ALA A 506 -10.42 -7.27 15.73
N ASP A 507 -9.77 -8.41 15.49
CA ASP A 507 -9.64 -9.52 16.45
C ASP A 507 -8.90 -9.08 17.73
N ARG A 508 -7.83 -8.28 17.60
CA ARG A 508 -7.09 -7.68 18.74
C ARG A 508 -7.88 -6.60 19.47
N ILE A 509 -8.65 -5.79 18.74
CA ILE A 509 -9.58 -4.81 19.35
C ILE A 509 -10.68 -5.52 20.13
N ARG A 510 -11.24 -6.64 19.60
CA ARG A 510 -12.17 -7.50 20.34
C ARG A 510 -11.56 -8.02 21.63
N GLU A 511 -10.33 -8.52 21.62
CA GLU A 511 -9.67 -9.02 22.85
C GLU A 511 -9.56 -7.96 23.94
N ALA A 512 -9.27 -6.71 23.56
CA ALA A 512 -9.27 -5.59 24.50
C ALA A 512 -10.69 -5.22 25.01
N LEU A 513 -11.70 -5.28 24.14
CA LEU A 513 -13.11 -5.03 24.50
C LEU A 513 -13.72 -6.13 25.37
N ASP A 514 -13.38 -7.40 25.11
CA ASP A 514 -13.83 -8.56 25.90
C ASP A 514 -13.33 -8.47 27.35
N ILE A 515 -12.11 -7.96 27.57
CA ILE A 515 -11.60 -7.67 28.92
C ILE A 515 -12.41 -6.56 29.59
N LEU A 516 -12.71 -5.46 28.89
CA LEU A 516 -13.55 -4.39 29.45
C LEU A 516 -14.96 -4.90 29.80
N HIS A 517 -15.60 -5.66 28.92
CA HIS A 517 -16.94 -6.23 29.13
C HIS A 517 -17.02 -7.22 30.29
N SER A 518 -15.95 -8.00 30.51
CA SER A 518 -15.90 -9.00 31.57
C SER A 518 -15.42 -8.47 32.93
N GLU A 519 -14.59 -7.41 32.96
CA GLU A 519 -13.99 -6.91 34.19
C GLU A 519 -14.52 -5.54 34.68
N VAL A 520 -15.12 -4.71 33.82
CA VAL A 520 -15.47 -3.31 34.17
C VAL A 520 -16.99 -3.11 34.23
N PRO A 521 -17.62 -3.18 35.41
CA PRO A 521 -19.03 -2.85 35.54
C PRO A 521 -19.27 -1.34 35.37
N ARG A 522 -20.47 -0.97 34.94
CA ARG A 522 -20.92 0.42 34.80
C ARG A 522 -20.04 1.25 33.87
N ALA A 523 -19.92 0.81 32.62
CA ALA A 523 -19.12 1.49 31.61
C ALA A 523 -19.84 1.65 30.26
N MET A 524 -19.69 2.83 29.66
CA MET A 524 -19.96 3.08 28.25
C MET A 524 -18.61 3.22 27.53
N VAL A 525 -18.34 2.34 26.58
CA VAL A 525 -17.10 2.38 25.79
C VAL A 525 -17.37 3.06 24.45
N ASN A 526 -16.64 4.14 24.15
CA ASN A 526 -16.58 4.75 22.83
C ASN A 526 -15.49 4.05 22.02
N LEU A 527 -15.86 3.13 21.12
CA LEU A 527 -14.93 2.65 20.09
C LEU A 527 -14.97 3.65 18.93
N VAL A 528 -13.86 4.36 18.71
CA VAL A 528 -13.78 5.40 17.67
C VAL A 528 -13.29 4.76 16.38
N GLU A 529 -14.08 4.91 15.30
CA GLU A 529 -13.78 4.26 14.02
C GLU A 529 -12.53 4.88 13.36
N MET A 530 -11.71 4.04 12.71
CA MET A 530 -10.44 4.43 12.10
C MET A 530 -10.60 5.60 11.12
N LEU A 531 -9.77 6.65 11.27
CA LEU A 531 -9.83 7.81 10.38
C LEU A 531 -9.44 7.45 8.94
N ALA A 532 -10.00 8.17 7.96
CA ALA A 532 -9.43 8.19 6.61
C ALA A 532 -8.07 8.91 6.64
N VAL A 533 -6.97 8.18 6.37
CA VAL A 533 -5.59 8.72 6.39
C VAL A 533 -5.12 9.25 5.04
N GLU A 534 -5.86 8.99 3.96
CA GLU A 534 -5.47 9.38 2.60
C GLU A 534 -5.39 10.92 2.38
N PRO A 535 -6.29 11.76 2.92
CA PRO A 535 -6.19 13.22 2.80
C PRO A 535 -4.91 13.82 3.40
N LEU A 536 -4.20 13.09 4.27
CA LEU A 536 -2.89 13.48 4.79
C LEU A 536 -1.85 13.70 3.67
N ARG A 537 -2.05 13.05 2.51
CA ARG A 537 -1.16 13.18 1.33
C ARG A 537 -1.14 14.61 0.78
N ASP A 538 -2.24 15.36 0.88
CA ASP A 538 -2.34 16.71 0.30
C ASP A 538 -1.38 17.71 0.93
N LEU A 539 -1.17 17.63 2.26
CA LEU A 539 -0.17 18.40 3.02
C LEU A 539 1.27 18.13 2.54
N HIS A 540 1.50 17.01 1.90
CA HIS A 540 2.81 16.51 1.50
C HIS A 540 3.08 16.60 0.00
N SER A 541 2.03 16.85 -0.80
CA SER A 541 2.09 17.11 -2.24
C SER A 541 2.61 18.52 -2.57
N ASP A 542 2.23 19.54 -1.80
CA ASP A 542 2.72 20.92 -1.99
C ASP A 542 3.87 21.27 -1.03
N LYS A 543 5.06 21.51 -1.60
CA LYS A 543 6.24 21.99 -0.86
C LYS A 543 6.03 23.34 -0.17
N SER A 544 5.16 24.21 -0.71
CA SER A 544 4.97 25.59 -0.23
C SER A 544 4.39 25.68 1.18
N LEU A 545 3.77 24.60 1.66
CA LEU A 545 3.29 24.43 3.04
C LEU A 545 4.43 24.26 4.06
N GLY A 546 5.65 23.95 3.60
CA GLY A 546 6.82 23.71 4.45
C GLY A 546 6.72 22.43 5.30
N CYS A 547 5.85 21.49 4.92
CA CYS A 547 5.67 20.22 5.62
C CYS A 547 6.86 19.27 5.39
N PRO A 548 7.32 18.53 6.41
CA PRO A 548 8.51 17.69 6.32
C PRO A 548 8.18 16.33 5.67
N THR A 549 7.90 16.30 4.36
CA THR A 549 7.42 15.09 3.66
C THR A 549 8.33 13.85 3.77
N TRP A 550 9.64 14.00 3.99
CA TRP A 550 10.50 12.83 4.24
C TRP A 550 10.30 12.24 5.65
N PHE A 551 10.02 13.08 6.66
CA PHE A 551 9.77 12.69 8.05
C PHE A 551 8.47 11.88 8.13
N ALA A 552 7.41 12.40 7.53
CA ALA A 552 6.11 11.75 7.54
C ALA A 552 6.15 10.45 6.72
N GLY A 553 6.87 10.43 5.59
CA GLY A 553 7.17 9.23 4.81
C GLY A 553 8.08 8.20 5.48
N PHE A 554 8.75 8.54 6.59
CA PHE A 554 9.53 7.60 7.43
C PHE A 554 8.69 7.04 8.58
N ILE A 555 7.77 7.84 9.15
CA ILE A 555 6.84 7.38 10.20
C ILE A 555 5.72 6.53 9.61
N CYS A 556 5.12 6.96 8.49
CA CYS A 556 3.98 6.31 7.86
C CYS A 556 4.28 5.92 6.39
N PRO A 557 5.27 5.02 6.18
CA PRO A 557 5.76 4.68 4.85
C PRO A 557 4.67 4.14 3.93
N CYS A 558 3.76 3.31 4.44
CA CYS A 558 2.74 2.65 3.61
C CYS A 558 1.62 3.59 3.12
N ILE A 559 1.54 4.84 3.61
CA ILE A 559 0.59 5.86 3.15
C ILE A 559 1.29 6.94 2.31
N LEU A 560 2.52 7.32 2.67
CA LEU A 560 3.20 8.51 2.14
C LEU A 560 4.39 8.21 1.20
N LYS A 561 4.85 6.95 1.08
CA LYS A 561 5.76 6.52 0.00
C LYS A 561 5.03 6.15 -1.32
N PRO A 562 3.82 5.54 -1.34
CA PRO A 562 3.14 5.20 -2.58
C PRO A 562 2.87 6.37 -3.52
N LYS A 563 3.04 6.12 -4.83
CA LYS A 563 2.73 7.06 -5.91
C LYS A 563 1.24 7.37 -5.97
N GLU A 564 0.91 8.53 -6.54
CA GLU A 564 -0.49 8.86 -6.81
C GLU A 564 -1.06 7.96 -7.93
N GLY A 565 -2.29 7.47 -7.74
CA GLY A 565 -2.90 6.45 -8.61
C GLY A 565 -2.18 5.08 -8.68
N SER A 566 -1.29 4.76 -7.72
CA SER A 566 -0.56 3.48 -7.70
C SER A 566 -1.38 2.32 -7.11
N PRO A 567 -1.12 1.05 -7.50
CA PRO A 567 -1.71 -0.12 -6.85
C PRO A 567 -1.44 -0.18 -5.35
N GLU A 568 -0.27 0.29 -4.90
CA GLU A 568 0.14 0.34 -3.51
C GLU A 568 -0.70 1.34 -2.70
N LEU A 569 -1.03 2.49 -3.30
CA LEU A 569 -1.96 3.47 -2.72
C LEU A 569 -3.40 2.96 -2.71
N GLN A 570 -3.85 2.29 -3.79
CA GLN A 570 -5.16 1.67 -3.81
C GLN A 570 -5.28 0.63 -2.68
N ARG A 571 -4.25 -0.21 -2.49
CA ARG A 571 -4.19 -1.20 -1.40
C ARG A 571 -4.23 -0.55 -0.02
N ALA A 572 -3.57 0.61 0.16
CA ALA A 572 -3.65 1.39 1.40
C ALA A 572 -5.07 1.92 1.68
N ASN A 573 -5.74 2.43 0.63
CA ASN A 573 -7.12 2.92 0.70
C ASN A 573 -8.12 1.78 0.97
N ASP A 574 -7.89 0.60 0.39
CA ASP A 574 -8.68 -0.60 0.64
C ASP A 574 -8.49 -1.08 2.08
N PHE A 575 -7.25 -1.19 2.58
CA PHE A 575 -6.97 -1.56 3.97
C PHE A 575 -7.63 -0.60 4.97
N ASN A 576 -7.58 0.72 4.73
CA ASN A 576 -8.27 1.70 5.56
C ASN A 576 -9.80 1.46 5.63
N ARG A 577 -10.44 1.26 4.47
CA ARG A 577 -11.88 1.00 4.37
C ARG A 577 -12.29 -0.33 5.02
N GLU A 578 -11.45 -1.35 4.91
CA GLU A 578 -11.69 -2.65 5.54
C GLU A 578 -11.44 -2.62 7.06
N TYR A 579 -10.50 -1.79 7.58
CA TYR A 579 -10.38 -1.55 9.03
C TYR A 579 -11.68 -0.93 9.57
N GLN A 580 -12.19 0.12 8.91
CA GLN A 580 -13.46 0.76 9.26
C GLN A 580 -14.63 -0.24 9.22
N ARG A 581 -14.69 -1.09 8.18
CA ARG A 581 -15.71 -2.14 8.08
C ARG A 581 -15.59 -3.15 9.21
N ALA A 582 -14.40 -3.70 9.46
CA ALA A 582 -14.20 -4.74 10.48
C ALA A 582 -14.46 -4.25 11.91
N MET A 583 -14.10 -2.99 12.22
CA MET A 583 -14.47 -2.33 13.49
C MET A 583 -16.00 -2.23 13.66
N ARG A 584 -16.73 -1.97 12.57
CA ARG A 584 -18.19 -1.85 12.59
C ARG A 584 -18.89 -3.20 12.68
N GLU A 585 -18.48 -4.16 11.84
CA GLU A 585 -18.99 -5.54 11.87
C GLU A 585 -18.80 -6.18 13.26
N LEU A 586 -17.71 -5.84 13.97
CA LEU A 586 -17.47 -6.27 15.36
C LEU A 586 -18.53 -5.74 16.34
N ILE A 587 -18.93 -4.46 16.25
CA ILE A 587 -19.93 -3.85 17.15
C ILE A 587 -21.36 -4.24 16.75
N ASP A 588 -21.66 -4.28 15.45
CA ASP A 588 -22.98 -4.64 14.91
C ASP A 588 -23.40 -6.09 15.25
N THR A 589 -22.48 -6.92 15.76
CA THR A 589 -22.81 -8.23 16.37
C THR A 589 -23.70 -8.13 17.61
N GLY A 590 -23.75 -6.99 18.29
CA GLY A 590 -24.43 -6.83 19.59
C GLY A 590 -23.75 -7.55 20.76
N ARG A 591 -22.51 -8.06 20.58
CA ARG A 591 -21.74 -8.83 21.58
C ARG A 591 -21.61 -8.14 22.94
N TYR A 592 -21.62 -6.81 22.96
CA TYR A 592 -21.34 -6.01 24.15
C TYR A 592 -22.58 -5.36 24.79
N ASP A 593 -23.76 -5.59 24.23
CA ASP A 593 -25.05 -5.06 24.71
C ASP A 593 -25.88 -6.20 25.32
N THR A 594 -25.19 -7.10 26.04
CA THR A 594 -25.78 -8.31 26.67
C THR A 594 -26.21 -8.11 28.12
N GLN A 595 -25.88 -6.95 28.71
CA GLN A 595 -26.12 -6.62 30.12
C GLN A 595 -26.34 -5.12 30.30
N ASP A 596 -27.35 -4.71 31.07
CA ASP A 596 -27.71 -3.29 31.28
C ASP A 596 -26.57 -2.40 31.79
N ASN A 597 -25.54 -2.96 32.44
CA ASN A 597 -24.47 -2.16 33.05
C ASN A 597 -23.25 -1.91 32.13
N PHE A 598 -23.31 -2.31 30.85
CA PHE A 598 -22.20 -2.16 29.90
C PHE A 598 -22.69 -2.00 28.45
N THR A 599 -21.96 -1.24 27.62
CA THR A 599 -22.17 -1.15 26.16
C THR A 599 -20.89 -0.68 25.46
N VAL A 600 -20.72 -1.05 24.19
CA VAL A 600 -19.68 -0.49 23.31
C VAL A 600 -20.37 0.18 22.13
N VAL A 601 -20.23 1.50 22.04
CA VAL A 601 -20.84 2.30 20.97
C VAL A 601 -19.75 2.72 20.00
N LEU A 602 -19.92 2.35 18.73
CA LEU A 602 -19.07 2.84 17.64
C LEU A 602 -19.34 4.33 17.41
N GLN A 603 -18.29 5.14 17.36
CA GLN A 603 -18.34 6.58 17.10
C GLN A 603 -17.67 6.86 15.73
N PRO A 604 -18.43 6.87 14.62
CA PRO A 604 -17.88 6.89 13.26
C PRO A 604 -17.43 8.25 12.71
N PHE A 605 -17.46 9.33 13.51
CA PHE A 605 -17.29 10.71 13.01
C PHE A 605 -16.00 11.01 12.23
N MET A 606 -14.94 10.19 12.36
CA MET A 606 -13.68 10.33 11.58
C MET A 606 -13.60 9.46 10.32
N ARG A 607 -14.62 8.64 10.01
CA ARG A 607 -14.62 7.73 8.84
C ARG A 607 -14.35 8.45 7.53
N LYS A 608 -14.89 9.67 7.38
CA LYS A 608 -14.51 10.63 6.35
C LYS A 608 -14.27 11.99 7.00
N ILE A 609 -13.08 12.55 6.80
CA ILE A 609 -12.74 13.92 7.20
C ILE A 609 -12.57 14.76 5.93
N VAL A 610 -13.12 15.96 5.90
CA VAL A 610 -12.75 16.99 4.91
C VAL A 610 -11.70 17.88 5.57
N LEU A 611 -10.48 17.90 5.02
CA LEU A 611 -9.42 18.76 5.52
C LEU A 611 -9.67 20.21 5.08
N PRO A 612 -9.49 21.21 5.97
CA PRO A 612 -9.82 22.60 5.63
C PRO A 612 -8.75 23.20 4.73
N THR A 613 -9.16 24.10 3.84
CA THR A 613 -8.25 24.81 2.92
C THR A 613 -8.19 26.31 3.21
N LEU A 614 -7.06 26.91 2.84
CA LEU A 614 -6.88 28.36 2.73
C LEU A 614 -7.63 28.91 1.51
N GLU A 615 -7.76 30.23 1.40
CA GLU A 615 -8.43 30.89 0.26
C GLU A 615 -7.79 30.59 -1.11
N ASP A 616 -6.53 30.15 -1.14
CA ASP A 616 -5.82 29.71 -2.35
C ASP A 616 -5.98 28.20 -2.66
N GLY A 617 -6.80 27.49 -1.89
CA GLY A 617 -7.11 26.07 -2.07
C GLY A 617 -6.09 25.09 -1.47
N ARG A 618 -4.99 25.56 -0.85
CA ARG A 618 -4.02 24.69 -0.18
C ARG A 618 -4.51 24.28 1.22
N PRO A 619 -4.19 23.08 1.74
CA PRO A 619 -4.53 22.67 3.11
C PRO A 619 -4.08 23.65 4.22
N ASP A 620 -4.98 23.95 5.16
CA ASP A 620 -4.68 24.77 6.34
C ASP A 620 -3.85 23.97 7.36
N ARG A 621 -2.54 24.15 7.28
CA ARG A 621 -1.55 23.56 8.20
C ARG A 621 -1.82 23.87 9.69
N SER A 622 -2.61 24.88 10.06
CA SER A 622 -2.88 25.19 11.47
C SER A 622 -3.73 24.13 12.21
N TYR A 623 -4.36 23.19 11.49
CA TYR A 623 -4.99 22.00 12.07
C TYR A 623 -3.99 20.89 12.46
N PHE A 624 -2.72 21.04 12.11
CA PHE A 624 -1.67 20.02 12.30
C PHE A 624 -0.53 20.53 13.20
N ALA A 625 0.15 19.58 13.84
CA ALA A 625 1.38 19.82 14.57
C ALA A 625 2.54 20.15 13.59
N PRO A 626 3.72 20.59 14.08
CA PRO A 626 4.84 21.02 13.23
C PRO A 626 5.35 19.99 12.21
N ASP A 627 5.05 18.71 12.44
CA ASP A 627 5.37 17.60 11.55
C ASP A 627 4.43 17.44 10.34
N CYS A 628 3.29 18.14 10.33
CA CYS A 628 2.16 17.90 9.42
C CYS A 628 1.62 16.46 9.45
N PHE A 629 1.78 15.76 10.58
CA PHE A 629 1.33 14.37 10.77
C PHE A 629 0.42 14.23 12.00
N HIS A 630 0.86 14.70 13.16
CA HIS A 630 0.00 14.76 14.35
C HIS A 630 -0.96 15.96 14.27
N LEU A 631 -2.06 15.88 15.02
CA LEU A 631 -3.13 16.88 15.00
C LEU A 631 -2.87 17.99 16.04
N SER A 632 -3.18 19.24 15.68
CA SER A 632 -3.03 20.38 16.59
C SER A 632 -4.20 20.48 17.57
N GLN A 633 -4.07 21.36 18.58
CA GLN A 633 -5.18 21.71 19.48
C GLN A 633 -6.45 22.18 18.73
N LYS A 634 -6.32 22.74 17.52
CA LYS A 634 -7.43 23.17 16.66
C LYS A 634 -8.24 21.96 16.16
N ALA A 635 -7.55 20.92 15.66
CA ALA A 635 -8.19 19.66 15.27
C ALA A 635 -8.72 18.88 16.49
N HIS A 636 -7.96 18.81 17.58
CA HIS A 636 -8.41 18.19 18.84
C HIS A 636 -9.70 18.82 19.40
N THR A 637 -9.85 20.15 19.29
CA THR A 637 -11.08 20.87 19.64
C THR A 637 -12.27 20.35 18.85
N LEU A 638 -12.14 20.25 17.52
CA LEU A 638 -13.19 19.71 16.64
C LEU A 638 -13.48 18.23 16.93
N MET A 639 -12.45 17.40 17.17
CA MET A 639 -12.64 15.98 17.51
C MET A 639 -13.40 15.79 18.82
N ALA A 640 -13.18 16.64 19.81
CA ALA A 640 -13.92 16.62 21.08
C ALA A 640 -15.40 17.02 20.90
N GLN A 641 -15.66 18.09 20.12
CA GLN A 641 -17.02 18.51 19.77
C GLN A 641 -17.76 17.44 18.95
N ALA A 642 -17.08 16.85 17.96
CA ALA A 642 -17.62 15.79 17.12
C ALA A 642 -17.95 14.54 17.94
N LEU A 643 -17.04 14.05 18.80
CA LEU A 643 -17.29 12.90 19.66
C LEU A 643 -18.48 13.13 20.60
N TRP A 644 -18.55 14.29 21.25
CA TRP A 644 -19.70 14.64 22.10
C TRP A 644 -21.02 14.59 21.33
N ASN A 645 -21.06 15.19 20.15
CA ASN A 645 -22.23 15.15 19.27
C ASN A 645 -22.57 13.71 18.86
N ASN A 646 -21.57 12.88 18.54
CA ASN A 646 -21.73 11.48 18.18
C ASN A 646 -22.27 10.63 19.34
N MET A 647 -21.87 10.92 20.59
CA MET A 647 -22.42 10.29 21.80
C MET A 647 -23.91 10.64 22.03
N LEU A 648 -24.41 11.76 21.50
CA LEU A 648 -25.82 12.17 21.57
C LEU A 648 -26.64 11.79 20.31
N GLU A 649 -26.01 11.27 19.26
CA GLU A 649 -26.66 10.84 18.02
C GLU A 649 -27.09 9.36 18.05
N PRO A 650 -28.33 9.03 17.65
CA PRO A 650 -28.85 7.66 17.76
C PRO A 650 -28.05 6.67 16.90
N VAL A 651 -27.84 5.46 17.45
CA VAL A 651 -27.15 4.36 16.77
C VAL A 651 -27.89 4.00 15.48
N GLY A 652 -27.14 3.82 14.38
CA GLY A 652 -27.68 3.70 13.02
C GLY A 652 -27.86 5.04 12.28
N ASN A 653 -27.87 6.18 12.98
CA ASN A 653 -27.94 7.53 12.37
C ASN A 653 -26.95 8.50 13.06
N LYS A 654 -25.70 8.05 13.20
CA LYS A 654 -24.56 8.84 13.67
C LYS A 654 -23.85 9.54 12.51
N THR A 655 -23.38 10.76 12.75
CA THR A 655 -22.50 11.50 11.84
C THR A 655 -21.21 10.70 11.62
N PHE A 656 -20.87 10.43 10.35
CA PHE A 656 -19.66 9.69 9.96
C PHE A 656 -18.75 10.47 8.98
N SER A 657 -19.21 11.64 8.53
CA SER A 657 -18.46 12.53 7.65
C SER A 657 -18.37 13.87 8.34
N GLN A 658 -17.18 14.24 8.82
CA GLN A 658 -16.97 15.51 9.51
C GLN A 658 -16.19 16.48 8.62
N ASP A 659 -16.78 17.66 8.44
CA ASP A 659 -16.13 18.83 7.86
C ASP A 659 -15.40 19.60 8.98
N PHE A 660 -14.13 19.96 8.76
CA PHE A 660 -13.31 20.72 9.73
C PHE A 660 -13.22 22.22 9.36
N GLU A 661 -13.69 22.63 8.18
CA GLU A 661 -13.82 24.04 7.76
C GLU A 661 -15.13 24.62 8.34
N ALA A 662 -16.17 23.80 8.37
CA ALA A 662 -17.42 24.08 9.08
C ALA A 662 -17.25 24.08 10.61
N CYS A 663 -18.06 24.90 11.28
CA CYS A 663 -18.18 24.91 12.74
C CYS A 663 -18.90 23.65 13.24
N ILE A 664 -18.51 23.14 14.42
CA ILE A 664 -19.22 22.05 15.10
C ILE A 664 -19.90 22.61 16.35
N ASP A 665 -21.17 22.99 16.22
CA ASP A 665 -21.98 23.42 17.36
C ASP A 665 -22.21 22.24 18.32
N LEU A 666 -22.02 22.45 19.63
CA LEU A 666 -22.29 21.41 20.64
C LEU A 666 -23.80 21.18 20.78
N LYS A 667 -24.22 19.94 20.52
CA LYS A 667 -25.58 19.46 20.78
C LYS A 667 -25.81 19.30 22.28
N CYS A 668 -27.07 19.41 22.69
CA CYS A 668 -27.51 19.17 24.06
C CYS A 668 -28.48 17.98 24.11
N PRO A 669 -28.51 17.21 25.21
CA PRO A 669 -29.59 16.28 25.46
C PRO A 669 -30.94 17.02 25.51
N SER A 670 -32.02 16.41 25.01
CA SER A 670 -33.37 16.99 25.08
C SER A 670 -34.12 16.48 26.31
N GLU A 671 -35.15 17.19 26.77
CA GLU A 671 -36.02 16.73 27.86
C GLU A 671 -36.63 15.34 27.59
N THR A 672 -36.91 15.05 26.31
CA THR A 672 -37.45 13.78 25.81
C THR A 672 -36.39 12.70 25.55
N SER A 673 -35.10 13.04 25.61
CA SER A 673 -33.97 12.14 25.40
C SER A 673 -32.73 12.70 26.10
N PRO A 674 -32.69 12.71 27.46
CA PRO A 674 -31.61 13.32 28.22
C PRO A 674 -30.35 12.43 28.29
N PHE A 675 -30.35 11.30 27.59
CA PHE A 675 -29.37 10.22 27.73
C PHE A 675 -28.35 10.18 26.57
N PHE A 676 -27.17 9.62 26.83
CA PHE A 676 -26.26 9.16 25.78
C PHE A 676 -26.87 8.05 24.93
N ARG A 677 -26.52 8.01 23.64
CA ARG A 677 -27.14 7.11 22.66
C ARG A 677 -26.41 5.78 22.55
N THR A 678 -27.14 4.75 22.96
CA THR A 678 -26.81 3.33 22.93
C THR A 678 -27.72 2.62 21.93
N ALA A 679 -27.49 1.34 21.61
CA ALA A 679 -28.33 0.62 20.64
C ALA A 679 -29.80 0.57 21.09
N VAL A 680 -30.03 0.16 22.34
CA VAL A 680 -31.36 0.01 22.94
C VAL A 680 -32.16 1.32 22.92
N ASN A 681 -31.61 2.42 23.46
CA ASN A 681 -32.30 3.71 23.49
C ASN A 681 -32.30 4.47 22.14
N SER A 682 -31.80 3.83 21.07
CA SER A 682 -31.92 4.28 19.68
C SER A 682 -32.92 3.45 18.86
N ASN A 683 -33.56 2.43 19.46
CA ASN A 683 -34.33 1.39 18.76
C ASN A 683 -33.52 0.66 17.67
N HIS A 684 -32.21 0.52 17.86
CA HIS A 684 -31.34 -0.17 16.90
C HIS A 684 -31.38 -1.68 17.11
N THR A 685 -31.95 -2.40 16.15
CA THR A 685 -31.78 -3.86 16.06
C THR A 685 -30.43 -4.19 15.42
N PHE A 686 -29.54 -4.76 16.23
CA PHE A 686 -28.41 -5.54 15.71
C PHE A 686 -28.92 -6.63 14.75
N THR A 687 -28.16 -6.93 13.70
CA THR A 687 -28.45 -8.06 12.79
C THR A 687 -28.23 -9.42 13.48
N GLY A 688 -27.66 -9.40 14.68
CA GLY A 688 -27.38 -10.56 15.52
C GLY A 688 -26.06 -11.23 15.13
N PRO A 689 -25.37 -11.89 16.08
CA PRO A 689 -24.24 -12.72 15.72
C PRO A 689 -24.77 -13.91 14.91
N PRO A 690 -24.13 -14.31 13.79
CA PRO A 690 -24.43 -15.60 13.19
C PRO A 690 -24.23 -16.68 14.26
N THR A 691 -25.24 -17.53 14.46
CA THR A 691 -25.29 -18.52 15.55
C THR A 691 -23.98 -19.29 15.63
N THR A 692 -23.34 -19.28 16.81
CA THR A 692 -22.04 -19.94 17.03
C THR A 692 -22.10 -21.36 16.50
N PRO A 693 -21.34 -21.71 15.43
CA PRO A 693 -21.56 -22.99 14.77
C PRO A 693 -21.30 -24.15 15.72
N PRO A 694 -22.12 -25.22 15.69
CA PRO A 694 -21.72 -26.48 16.30
C PRO A 694 -20.38 -26.94 15.69
N PRO A 695 -19.57 -27.75 16.40
CA PRO A 695 -18.26 -28.18 15.93
C PRO A 695 -18.32 -28.66 14.48
N VAL A 696 -17.44 -28.10 13.65
CA VAL A 696 -17.55 -28.12 12.19
C VAL A 696 -17.24 -29.52 11.65
N ASN A 697 -18.28 -30.34 11.56
CA ASN A 697 -18.20 -31.73 11.10
C ASN A 697 -18.02 -31.86 9.58
N ASN A 698 -18.17 -30.78 8.81
CA ASN A 698 -18.02 -30.73 7.36
C ASN A 698 -17.74 -29.29 6.87
N TRP A 699 -17.24 -29.15 5.64
CA TRP A 699 -16.90 -27.85 5.03
C TRP A 699 -17.99 -27.40 4.04
N GLY A 700 -19.24 -27.48 4.49
CA GLY A 700 -20.41 -27.02 3.75
C GLY A 700 -20.90 -25.63 4.17
N SER A 701 -21.78 -25.05 3.35
CA SER A 701 -22.43 -23.76 3.54
C SER A 701 -23.95 -23.91 3.61
N ASP A 702 -24.59 -23.00 4.33
CA ASP A 702 -26.05 -22.91 4.42
C ASP A 702 -26.53 -21.81 3.47
N PHE A 703 -27.66 -22.03 2.79
CA PHE A 703 -28.07 -21.20 1.66
C PHE A 703 -29.58 -20.99 1.59
N SER A 704 -30.02 -19.74 1.77
CA SER A 704 -31.43 -19.36 1.88
C SER A 704 -31.75 -18.14 1.00
N CYS A 705 -31.75 -18.34 -0.32
CA CYS A 705 -32.14 -17.31 -1.29
C CYS A 705 -33.59 -17.52 -1.78
N VAL A 706 -34.32 -16.42 -1.96
CA VAL A 706 -35.70 -16.43 -2.49
C VAL A 706 -35.68 -16.55 -4.01
N ASP A 707 -34.95 -15.67 -4.70
CA ASP A 707 -34.85 -15.61 -6.16
C ASP A 707 -33.94 -16.70 -6.76
N THR A 708 -34.41 -17.94 -6.69
CA THR A 708 -33.75 -19.12 -7.29
C THR A 708 -34.30 -19.51 -8.67
N ALA A 709 -35.32 -18.80 -9.17
CA ALA A 709 -36.05 -19.16 -10.38
C ALA A 709 -35.28 -18.87 -11.70
N PRO A 710 -35.40 -19.75 -12.73
CA PRO A 710 -34.86 -19.52 -14.07
C PRO A 710 -35.46 -18.28 -14.75
N SER A 711 -34.84 -17.85 -15.86
CA SER A 711 -35.41 -16.83 -16.72
C SER A 711 -36.70 -17.33 -17.39
N ASN A 712 -37.69 -16.44 -17.54
CA ASN A 712 -39.00 -16.73 -18.18
C ASN A 712 -38.88 -17.32 -19.61
N SER A 713 -37.75 -17.08 -20.27
CA SER A 713 -37.30 -17.74 -21.49
C SER A 713 -35.78 -17.93 -21.43
N VAL A 714 -35.25 -18.93 -22.12
CA VAL A 714 -33.79 -19.15 -22.19
C VAL A 714 -33.13 -17.88 -22.76
N PRO A 715 -32.22 -17.21 -22.04
CA PRO A 715 -31.69 -15.94 -22.48
C PRO A 715 -30.83 -16.11 -23.74
N THR A 716 -30.89 -15.12 -24.63
CA THR A 716 -30.06 -15.03 -25.85
C THR A 716 -28.78 -14.22 -25.64
N SER A 717 -28.71 -13.45 -24.54
CA SER A 717 -27.59 -12.60 -24.17
C SER A 717 -27.00 -13.03 -22.83
N VAL A 718 -25.68 -13.15 -22.76
CA VAL A 718 -24.90 -13.50 -21.57
C VAL A 718 -25.05 -12.43 -20.47
N HIS A 719 -25.34 -11.19 -20.85
CA HIS A 719 -25.60 -10.06 -19.95
C HIS A 719 -26.94 -10.17 -19.21
N ARG A 720 -27.76 -11.18 -19.53
CA ARG A 720 -29.07 -11.46 -18.92
C ARG A 720 -29.17 -12.87 -18.34
N LEU A 721 -28.02 -13.48 -18.01
CA LEU A 721 -27.91 -14.86 -17.57
C LEU A 721 -28.13 -14.99 -16.06
N ARG A 722 -29.22 -15.62 -15.62
CA ARG A 722 -29.44 -15.96 -14.21
C ARG A 722 -28.66 -17.23 -13.83
N PRO A 723 -28.30 -17.46 -12.56
CA PRO A 723 -27.62 -18.69 -12.15
C PRO A 723 -28.39 -19.99 -12.50
N ALA A 724 -29.73 -19.93 -12.47
CA ALA A 724 -30.61 -21.05 -12.86
C ALA A 724 -30.62 -21.35 -14.37
N ASP A 725 -30.17 -20.42 -15.21
CA ASP A 725 -30.09 -20.63 -16.66
C ASP A 725 -28.84 -21.44 -17.06
N ILE A 726 -27.82 -21.51 -16.19
CA ILE A 726 -26.63 -22.35 -16.38
C ILE A 726 -27.03 -23.83 -16.34
N LYS A 727 -26.69 -24.58 -17.39
CA LYS A 727 -26.95 -26.02 -17.48
C LYS A 727 -25.68 -26.87 -17.48
N VAL A 728 -24.54 -26.29 -17.82
CA VAL A 728 -23.25 -26.99 -17.92
C VAL A 728 -22.18 -26.21 -17.17
N VAL A 729 -21.42 -26.92 -16.34
CA VAL A 729 -20.17 -26.43 -15.72
C VAL A 729 -18.98 -27.21 -16.24
N ALA A 730 -17.83 -26.55 -16.37
CA ALA A 730 -16.55 -27.16 -16.71
C ALA A 730 -15.38 -26.44 -16.04
N ALA A 731 -14.22 -27.10 -15.93
CA ALA A 731 -13.01 -26.49 -15.40
C ALA A 731 -11.77 -26.74 -16.25
N LEU A 732 -10.98 -25.68 -16.39
CA LEU A 732 -9.65 -25.62 -16.98
C LEU A 732 -8.68 -25.24 -15.85
N GLY A 733 -7.48 -25.82 -15.82
CA GLY A 733 -6.46 -25.43 -14.86
C GLY A 733 -5.46 -26.47 -14.42
N ASP A 734 -4.88 -26.22 -13.25
CA ASP A 734 -3.84 -27.01 -12.60
C ASP A 734 -4.37 -27.90 -11.46
N SER A 735 -3.48 -28.28 -10.54
CA SER A 735 -3.74 -29.16 -9.40
C SER A 735 -4.87 -28.67 -8.47
N LEU A 736 -5.04 -27.36 -8.28
CA LEU A 736 -6.13 -26.83 -7.44
C LEU A 736 -7.50 -27.03 -8.10
N SER A 737 -7.59 -26.98 -9.43
CA SER A 737 -8.80 -27.39 -10.17
C SER A 737 -9.02 -28.91 -10.21
N THR A 738 -8.03 -29.72 -9.80
CA THR A 738 -8.19 -31.18 -9.61
C THR A 738 -8.51 -31.60 -8.17
N GLY A 739 -8.49 -30.68 -7.20
CA GLY A 739 -8.59 -31.03 -5.78
C GLY A 739 -7.40 -31.88 -5.28
N PHE A 740 -6.21 -31.65 -5.82
CA PHE A 740 -4.99 -32.39 -5.45
C PHE A 740 -4.71 -32.23 -3.95
N GLY A 741 -4.62 -33.33 -3.21
CA GLY A 741 -4.32 -33.33 -1.79
C GLY A 741 -5.44 -32.82 -0.86
N ALA A 742 -6.58 -32.35 -1.37
CA ALA A 742 -7.62 -31.68 -0.60
C ALA A 742 -8.11 -32.46 0.65
N LYS A 743 -8.19 -33.79 0.57
CA LYS A 743 -8.61 -34.68 1.66
C LYS A 743 -7.47 -35.52 2.26
N ALA A 744 -6.21 -35.21 1.92
CA ALA A 744 -5.06 -35.93 2.43
C ALA A 744 -4.90 -35.72 3.95
N LYS A 745 -4.65 -36.82 4.68
CA LYS A 745 -4.35 -36.85 6.13
C LYS A 745 -2.92 -37.34 6.42
N ASN A 746 -2.09 -37.35 5.38
CA ASN A 746 -0.67 -37.72 5.37
C ASN A 746 -0.12 -37.61 3.93
N LEU A 747 1.21 -37.56 3.80
CA LEU A 747 1.91 -37.39 2.51
C LEU A 747 1.68 -38.54 1.51
N LEU A 748 1.31 -39.75 1.97
CA LEU A 748 1.01 -40.87 1.06
C LEU A 748 -0.31 -40.67 0.29
N GLN A 749 -1.21 -39.85 0.84
CA GLN A 749 -2.51 -39.47 0.26
C GLN A 749 -2.47 -38.14 -0.50
N LEU A 750 -1.35 -37.39 -0.43
CA LEU A 750 -1.20 -36.09 -1.09
C LEU A 750 -1.37 -36.16 -2.61
N LYS A 751 -0.86 -37.24 -3.22
CA LYS A 751 -0.91 -37.53 -4.67
C LYS A 751 -2.32 -37.76 -5.24
N ASN A 752 -3.36 -37.79 -4.40
CA ASN A 752 -4.73 -38.10 -4.81
C ASN A 752 -5.43 -36.83 -5.30
N GLU A 753 -6.00 -36.88 -6.51
CA GLU A 753 -6.83 -35.80 -7.07
C GLU A 753 -8.28 -35.97 -6.59
N TYR A 754 -8.69 -35.27 -5.52
CA TYR A 754 -10.06 -35.35 -4.96
C TYR A 754 -11.03 -34.46 -5.76
N ARG A 755 -11.20 -34.78 -7.05
CA ARG A 755 -11.97 -33.98 -8.03
C ARG A 755 -13.43 -33.75 -7.60
N GLY A 756 -14.00 -34.64 -6.80
CA GLY A 756 -15.33 -34.50 -6.20
C GLY A 756 -15.53 -33.27 -5.31
N VAL A 757 -14.44 -32.74 -4.72
CA VAL A 757 -14.46 -31.54 -3.86
C VAL A 757 -13.58 -30.39 -4.39
N ALA A 758 -13.16 -30.47 -5.65
CA ALA A 758 -12.45 -29.37 -6.29
C ALA A 758 -13.38 -28.14 -6.37
N TRP A 759 -13.04 -27.08 -5.63
CA TRP A 759 -13.81 -25.84 -5.47
C TRP A 759 -14.60 -25.35 -6.70
N SER A 760 -13.98 -25.39 -7.88
CA SER A 760 -14.50 -24.85 -9.14
C SER A 760 -15.50 -25.75 -9.87
N ILE A 761 -15.56 -27.05 -9.56
CA ILE A 761 -16.22 -28.05 -10.43
C ILE A 761 -16.65 -29.38 -9.75
N GLY A 762 -16.27 -29.61 -8.50
CA GLY A 762 -16.68 -30.78 -7.73
C GLY A 762 -18.18 -30.81 -7.43
N GLY A 763 -18.76 -32.01 -7.36
CA GLY A 763 -20.19 -32.23 -7.14
C GLY A 763 -20.51 -33.23 -6.03
N ASP A 764 -19.53 -33.64 -5.21
CA ASP A 764 -19.77 -34.56 -4.08
C ASP A 764 -20.78 -33.98 -3.09
N ASN A 765 -21.63 -34.87 -2.53
CA ASN A 765 -22.62 -34.54 -1.50
C ASN A 765 -23.56 -33.37 -1.88
N THR A 766 -23.99 -32.61 -0.88
CA THR A 766 -24.80 -31.38 -1.01
C THR A 766 -24.02 -30.17 -0.50
N LEU A 767 -24.50 -28.97 -0.79
CA LEU A 767 -23.90 -27.71 -0.37
C LEU A 767 -23.69 -27.62 1.15
N GLU A 768 -24.64 -28.14 1.93
CA GLU A 768 -24.61 -28.19 3.40
C GLU A 768 -23.49 -29.08 3.96
N THR A 769 -22.81 -29.86 3.11
CA THR A 769 -21.71 -30.76 3.48
C THR A 769 -20.39 -30.41 2.80
N VAL A 770 -20.45 -29.93 1.55
CA VAL A 770 -19.28 -29.65 0.69
C VAL A 770 -19.59 -28.42 -0.15
N THR A 771 -18.88 -27.32 0.07
CA THR A 771 -19.07 -26.11 -0.76
C THR A 771 -18.17 -26.13 -2.00
N THR A 772 -18.81 -26.13 -3.16
CA THR A 772 -18.20 -25.98 -4.49
C THR A 772 -19.12 -25.12 -5.35
N LEU A 773 -18.59 -24.48 -6.39
CA LEU A 773 -19.39 -23.68 -7.33
C LEU A 773 -20.60 -24.46 -7.90
N PRO A 774 -20.47 -25.74 -8.31
CA PRO A 774 -21.64 -26.50 -8.75
C PRO A 774 -22.60 -26.89 -7.63
N ASN A 775 -22.14 -27.15 -6.40
CA ASN A 775 -23.04 -27.40 -5.28
C ASN A 775 -23.88 -26.17 -4.91
N ILE A 776 -23.35 -24.96 -5.14
CA ILE A 776 -24.11 -23.71 -5.05
C ILE A 776 -25.11 -23.63 -6.22
N LEU A 777 -24.66 -23.84 -7.47
CA LEU A 777 -25.53 -23.79 -8.65
C LEU A 777 -26.65 -24.84 -8.64
N LYS A 778 -26.47 -26.02 -8.01
CA LYS A 778 -27.54 -27.02 -7.78
C LYS A 778 -28.77 -26.44 -7.07
N LYS A 779 -28.62 -25.35 -6.29
CA LYS A 779 -29.74 -24.64 -5.62
C LYS A 779 -30.62 -23.83 -6.58
N PHE A 780 -30.10 -23.50 -7.74
CA PHE A 780 -30.78 -22.76 -8.81
C PHE A 780 -31.21 -23.68 -9.96
N ASN A 781 -30.34 -24.62 -10.34
CA ASN A 781 -30.62 -25.66 -11.33
C ASN A 781 -30.11 -27.03 -10.84
N PRO A 782 -30.99 -27.89 -10.29
CA PRO A 782 -30.60 -29.23 -9.83
C PRO A 782 -30.29 -30.21 -10.98
N GLN A 783 -30.47 -29.81 -12.25
CA GLN A 783 -30.17 -30.61 -13.45
C GLN A 783 -28.87 -30.17 -14.16
N ILE A 784 -28.00 -29.45 -13.45
CA ILE A 784 -26.70 -28.99 -13.96
C ILE A 784 -25.73 -30.16 -14.23
N LYS A 785 -24.94 -30.07 -15.31
CA LYS A 785 -24.11 -31.15 -15.86
C LYS A 785 -22.62 -30.78 -15.88
N GLY A 786 -21.75 -31.79 -15.97
CA GLY A 786 -20.31 -31.61 -16.13
C GLY A 786 -19.48 -31.60 -14.83
N MET A 787 -20.12 -31.75 -13.67
CA MET A 787 -19.44 -31.84 -12.37
C MET A 787 -18.51 -33.04 -12.27
N SER A 788 -17.39 -32.91 -11.55
CA SER A 788 -16.56 -34.05 -11.15
C SER A 788 -17.01 -34.65 -9.81
N MET A 789 -16.87 -35.97 -9.67
CA MET A 789 -17.23 -36.74 -8.46
C MET A 789 -16.03 -37.56 -7.96
N GLY A 790 -15.95 -37.79 -6.66
CA GLY A 790 -15.01 -38.73 -6.03
C GLY A 790 -13.53 -38.44 -6.24
N GLU A 791 -12.72 -39.52 -6.29
CA GLU A 791 -11.27 -39.46 -6.40
C GLU A 791 -10.77 -39.92 -7.78
N GLY A 792 -9.80 -39.19 -8.33
CA GLY A 792 -9.09 -39.53 -9.56
C GLY A 792 -9.92 -39.33 -10.82
N LYS A 793 -9.41 -39.85 -11.94
CA LYS A 793 -9.85 -39.49 -13.29
C LYS A 793 -11.04 -40.29 -13.82
N LYS A 794 -11.70 -41.11 -12.98
CA LYS A 794 -12.81 -41.98 -13.39
C LYS A 794 -14.15 -41.24 -13.56
N GLN A 795 -14.37 -40.18 -12.80
CA GLN A 795 -15.63 -39.43 -12.78
C GLN A 795 -15.37 -37.92 -12.88
N SER A 796 -14.45 -37.53 -13.78
CA SER A 796 -14.04 -36.13 -13.95
C SER A 796 -15.11 -35.20 -14.52
N GLY A 797 -16.21 -35.70 -15.09
CA GLY A 797 -17.16 -34.85 -15.83
C GLY A 797 -16.43 -34.01 -16.89
N PHE A 798 -16.62 -32.69 -16.85
CA PHE A 798 -15.93 -31.70 -17.70
C PHE A 798 -14.81 -30.95 -16.96
N ASN A 799 -14.30 -31.52 -15.86
CA ASN A 799 -13.04 -31.12 -15.24
C ASN A 799 -11.85 -31.68 -16.06
N VAL A 800 -11.36 -30.88 -17.02
CA VAL A 800 -10.21 -31.23 -17.88
C VAL A 800 -8.86 -30.74 -17.33
N ALA A 801 -8.85 -30.20 -16.10
CA ALA A 801 -7.66 -29.72 -15.41
C ALA A 801 -6.64 -30.84 -15.13
N VAL A 802 -5.36 -30.48 -15.05
CA VAL A 802 -4.23 -31.42 -14.95
C VAL A 802 -3.24 -30.90 -13.92
N SER A 803 -2.96 -31.70 -12.88
CA SER A 803 -1.95 -31.35 -11.85
C SER A 803 -0.59 -31.05 -12.48
N GLY A 804 0.06 -29.97 -12.03
CA GLY A 804 1.33 -29.48 -12.61
C GLY A 804 1.19 -28.76 -13.96
N ALA A 805 -0.01 -28.49 -14.46
CA ALA A 805 -0.20 -27.73 -15.70
C ALA A 805 0.29 -26.28 -15.58
N LYS A 806 0.86 -25.80 -16.68
CA LYS A 806 1.28 -24.42 -16.95
C LYS A 806 0.35 -23.77 -17.99
N ILE A 807 0.37 -22.45 -18.14
CA ILE A 807 -0.51 -21.71 -19.07
C ILE A 807 -0.42 -22.22 -20.51
N SER A 808 0.77 -22.62 -20.95
CA SER A 808 1.04 -23.23 -22.26
C SER A 808 0.29 -24.54 -22.52
N GLY A 809 -0.16 -25.22 -21.47
CA GLY A 809 -1.00 -26.42 -21.56
C GLY A 809 -2.51 -26.15 -21.71
N ILE A 810 -2.98 -24.94 -21.40
CA ILE A 810 -4.42 -24.61 -21.41
C ILE A 810 -5.05 -24.66 -22.81
N PRO A 811 -4.42 -24.23 -23.92
CA PRO A 811 -4.97 -24.44 -25.26
C PRO A 811 -5.28 -25.91 -25.57
N GLY A 812 -4.46 -26.84 -25.04
CA GLY A 812 -4.69 -28.27 -25.14
C GLY A 812 -5.81 -28.80 -24.24
N GLN A 813 -6.03 -28.18 -23.07
CA GLN A 813 -7.21 -28.48 -22.23
C GLN A 813 -8.49 -27.96 -22.87
N VAL A 814 -8.47 -26.73 -23.41
CA VAL A 814 -9.60 -26.11 -24.13
C VAL A 814 -10.01 -26.96 -25.33
N ARG A 815 -9.07 -27.42 -26.15
CA ARG A 815 -9.36 -28.32 -27.28
C ARG A 815 -10.13 -29.56 -26.81
N ARG A 816 -9.61 -30.27 -25.80
CA ARG A 816 -10.30 -31.44 -25.21
C ARG A 816 -11.68 -31.11 -24.65
N LEU A 817 -11.86 -29.96 -23.98
CA LEU A 817 -13.16 -29.53 -23.47
C LEU A 817 -14.16 -29.27 -24.60
N VAL A 818 -13.74 -28.60 -25.68
CA VAL A 818 -14.57 -28.36 -26.86
C VAL A 818 -14.97 -29.69 -27.52
N ASP A 819 -14.03 -30.63 -27.66
CA ASP A 819 -14.30 -31.95 -28.25
C ASP A 819 -15.24 -32.78 -27.37
N ILE A 820 -15.10 -32.73 -26.04
CA ILE A 820 -16.02 -33.39 -25.11
C ILE A 820 -17.41 -32.78 -25.20
N LEU A 821 -17.53 -31.44 -25.13
CA LEU A 821 -18.82 -30.74 -25.19
C LEU A 821 -19.58 -30.95 -26.50
N LYS A 822 -18.87 -31.15 -27.63
CA LYS A 822 -19.48 -31.47 -28.94
C LYS A 822 -19.97 -32.92 -29.05
N ASN A 823 -19.37 -33.85 -28.30
CA ASN A 823 -19.65 -35.29 -28.40
C ASN A 823 -20.51 -35.84 -27.24
N ASP A 824 -20.64 -35.12 -26.13
CA ASP A 824 -21.46 -35.55 -25.00
C ASP A 824 -22.95 -35.38 -25.29
N SER A 825 -23.63 -36.50 -25.53
CA SER A 825 -25.08 -36.56 -25.82
C SER A 825 -26.01 -35.97 -24.74
N SER A 826 -25.50 -35.66 -23.54
CA SER A 826 -26.28 -34.99 -22.50
C SER A 826 -26.28 -33.46 -22.64
N VAL A 827 -25.41 -32.87 -23.47
CA VAL A 827 -25.28 -31.41 -23.65
C VAL A 827 -25.90 -30.97 -24.98
N ASP A 828 -26.82 -30.01 -24.96
CA ASP A 828 -27.12 -29.27 -26.19
C ASP A 828 -25.96 -28.30 -26.46
N PHE A 829 -25.06 -28.70 -27.35
CA PHE A 829 -23.87 -27.91 -27.68
C PHE A 829 -24.24 -26.49 -28.17
N ASN A 830 -25.40 -26.31 -28.82
CA ASN A 830 -25.82 -25.03 -29.38
C ASN A 830 -26.67 -24.19 -28.42
N ASN A 831 -27.55 -24.82 -27.61
CA ASN A 831 -28.58 -24.11 -26.84
C ASN A 831 -28.35 -24.06 -25.32
N ASP A 832 -27.59 -24.98 -24.73
CA ASP A 832 -27.36 -24.99 -23.28
C ASP A 832 -26.34 -23.91 -22.87
N TRP A 833 -26.58 -23.17 -21.79
CA TRP A 833 -25.62 -22.21 -21.26
C TRP A 833 -24.51 -22.89 -20.45
N LYS A 834 -23.27 -22.52 -20.78
CA LYS A 834 -22.02 -23.17 -20.34
C LYS A 834 -21.19 -22.20 -19.51
N LEU A 835 -20.89 -22.56 -18.26
CA LEU A 835 -19.99 -21.83 -17.36
C LEU A 835 -18.66 -22.57 -17.25
N VAL A 836 -17.57 -21.91 -17.60
CA VAL A 836 -16.21 -22.48 -17.51
C VAL A 836 -15.38 -21.69 -16.52
N THR A 837 -14.84 -22.35 -15.49
CA THR A 837 -13.86 -21.74 -14.58
C THR A 837 -12.44 -22.10 -15.02
N LEU A 838 -11.59 -21.09 -15.19
CA LEU A 838 -10.21 -21.21 -15.63
C LEU A 838 -9.30 -20.63 -14.53
N PHE A 839 -8.55 -21.51 -13.85
CA PHE A 839 -7.55 -21.14 -12.83
C PHE A 839 -6.19 -21.77 -13.19
N ILE A 840 -5.16 -20.95 -13.35
CA ILE A 840 -3.84 -21.36 -13.82
C ILE A 840 -2.80 -20.30 -13.46
N GLY A 841 -1.51 -20.61 -13.65
CA GLY A 841 -0.40 -19.68 -13.45
C GLY A 841 0.48 -20.05 -12.27
N GLY A 842 -0.04 -20.81 -11.29
CA GLY A 842 0.73 -21.21 -10.09
C GLY A 842 2.04 -21.91 -10.46
N ASN A 843 1.97 -22.93 -11.33
CA ASN A 843 3.16 -23.65 -11.80
C ASN A 843 4.06 -22.83 -12.75
N ASP A 844 3.52 -21.80 -13.42
CA ASP A 844 4.30 -20.88 -14.24
C ASP A 844 5.16 -19.98 -13.35
N LEU A 845 4.53 -19.35 -12.35
CA LEU A 845 5.15 -18.43 -11.40
C LEU A 845 6.15 -19.13 -10.48
N CYS A 846 5.76 -20.27 -9.90
CA CYS A 846 6.59 -21.10 -9.02
C CYS A 846 7.87 -21.64 -9.68
N GLN A 847 7.94 -21.63 -11.01
CA GLN A 847 9.05 -22.16 -11.81
C GLN A 847 9.68 -21.09 -12.71
N TYR A 848 9.25 -19.82 -12.60
CA TYR A 848 9.62 -18.71 -13.48
C TYR A 848 11.15 -18.51 -13.58
N CYS A 849 11.85 -18.57 -12.45
CA CYS A 849 13.30 -18.38 -12.38
C CYS A 849 14.11 -19.40 -13.19
N HIS A 850 13.56 -20.59 -13.50
CA HIS A 850 14.22 -21.61 -14.30
C HIS A 850 14.03 -21.44 -15.82
N ASP A 851 12.97 -20.75 -16.25
CA ASP A 851 12.72 -20.43 -17.66
C ASP A 851 11.91 -19.13 -17.78
N ARG A 852 12.61 -18.00 -17.59
CA ARG A 852 12.01 -16.66 -17.64
C ARG A 852 11.41 -16.32 -19.02
N ALA A 853 11.81 -17.04 -20.07
CA ALA A 853 11.47 -16.74 -21.47
C ALA A 853 10.22 -17.48 -21.95
N SER A 854 9.98 -18.73 -21.53
CA SER A 854 8.72 -19.43 -21.81
C SER A 854 7.62 -19.14 -20.79
N LEU A 855 7.99 -18.73 -19.57
CA LEU A 855 7.07 -18.47 -18.45
C LEU A 855 6.81 -16.97 -18.21
N SER A 856 7.15 -16.10 -19.18
CA SER A 856 6.95 -14.65 -19.04
C SER A 856 5.47 -14.25 -19.04
N PRO A 857 5.10 -13.09 -18.47
CA PRO A 857 3.74 -12.55 -18.54
C PRO A 857 3.22 -12.39 -19.98
N GLN A 858 4.09 -12.12 -20.94
CA GLN A 858 3.73 -12.05 -22.36
C GLN A 858 3.39 -13.44 -22.92
N ARG A 859 4.11 -14.50 -22.54
CA ARG A 859 3.73 -15.89 -22.89
C ARG A 859 2.45 -16.33 -22.19
N TYR A 860 2.27 -15.94 -20.94
CA TYR A 860 1.03 -16.15 -20.19
C TYR A 860 -0.16 -15.51 -20.90
N ARG A 861 -0.05 -14.23 -21.26
CA ARG A 861 -1.01 -13.48 -22.09
C ARG A 861 -1.31 -14.19 -23.41
N ASP A 862 -0.29 -14.55 -24.18
CA ASP A 862 -0.45 -15.12 -25.53
C ASP A 862 -1.17 -16.49 -25.49
N HIS A 863 -0.84 -17.34 -24.51
CA HIS A 863 -1.52 -18.62 -24.30
C HIS A 863 -2.93 -18.46 -23.73
N MET A 864 -3.18 -17.46 -22.88
CA MET A 864 -4.53 -17.10 -22.41
C MET A 864 -5.40 -16.61 -23.58
N MET A 865 -4.89 -15.68 -24.40
CA MET A 865 -5.56 -15.23 -25.64
C MET A 865 -5.86 -16.40 -26.57
N THR A 866 -4.89 -17.28 -26.82
CA THR A 866 -5.06 -18.47 -27.68
C THR A 866 -6.16 -19.39 -27.15
N SER A 867 -6.25 -19.56 -25.83
CA SER A 867 -7.24 -20.41 -25.17
C SER A 867 -8.66 -19.84 -25.29
N LEU A 868 -8.82 -18.55 -24.99
CA LEU A 868 -10.11 -17.84 -25.06
C LEU A 868 -10.57 -17.65 -26.51
N ASP A 869 -9.65 -17.44 -27.46
CA ASP A 869 -9.95 -17.40 -28.90
C ASP A 869 -10.63 -18.68 -29.41
N ILE A 870 -10.23 -19.85 -28.92
CA ILE A 870 -10.83 -21.14 -29.34
C ILE A 870 -12.26 -21.23 -28.80
N LEU A 871 -12.50 -20.85 -27.54
CA LEU A 871 -13.83 -20.82 -26.95
C LEU A 871 -14.73 -19.79 -27.67
N TYR A 872 -14.22 -18.58 -27.92
CA TYR A 872 -14.92 -17.50 -28.62
C TYR A 872 -15.22 -17.80 -30.10
N LYS A 873 -14.47 -18.71 -30.74
CA LYS A 873 -14.71 -19.10 -32.15
C LYS A 873 -15.59 -20.34 -32.29
N GLU A 874 -15.54 -21.27 -31.33
CA GLU A 874 -16.15 -22.60 -31.51
C GLU A 874 -17.30 -22.94 -30.56
N VAL A 875 -17.51 -22.20 -29.47
CA VAL A 875 -18.56 -22.55 -28.48
C VAL A 875 -19.63 -21.45 -28.37
N PRO A 876 -20.92 -21.78 -28.61
CA PRO A 876 -22.04 -20.89 -28.37
C PRO A 876 -22.50 -20.93 -26.90
N ARG A 877 -23.12 -19.83 -26.45
CA ARG A 877 -23.72 -19.65 -25.12
C ARG A 877 -22.78 -19.98 -23.97
N MET A 878 -21.71 -19.20 -23.84
CA MET A 878 -20.65 -19.45 -22.86
C MET A 878 -20.27 -18.21 -22.04
N ILE A 879 -20.08 -18.41 -20.74
CA ILE A 879 -19.41 -17.46 -19.85
C ILE A 879 -18.15 -18.12 -19.27
N VAL A 880 -17.02 -17.43 -19.40
CA VAL A 880 -15.71 -17.90 -18.91
C VAL A 880 -15.29 -17.05 -17.72
N ASN A 881 -15.28 -17.69 -16.56
CA ASN A 881 -14.68 -17.20 -15.32
C ASN A 881 -13.15 -17.36 -15.41
N VAL A 882 -12.42 -16.27 -15.61
CA VAL A 882 -10.94 -16.25 -15.54
C VAL A 882 -10.54 -15.84 -14.13
N MET A 883 -9.84 -16.72 -13.43
CA MET A 883 -9.36 -16.43 -12.08
C MET A 883 -8.02 -15.73 -12.15
N GLU A 884 -7.82 -14.71 -11.32
CA GLU A 884 -6.47 -14.19 -11.11
C GLU A 884 -5.64 -15.19 -10.27
N ILE A 885 -4.36 -15.28 -10.61
CA ILE A 885 -3.37 -16.00 -9.83
C ILE A 885 -3.21 -15.31 -8.47
N LEU A 886 -3.18 -16.11 -7.40
CA LEU A 886 -2.98 -15.59 -6.05
C LEU A 886 -1.67 -14.81 -5.90
N GLU A 887 -1.70 -13.78 -5.07
CA GLU A 887 -0.50 -13.12 -4.56
C GLU A 887 0.21 -14.09 -3.61
N ILE A 888 1.26 -14.78 -4.09
CA ILE A 888 1.86 -15.89 -3.34
C ILE A 888 2.70 -15.46 -2.13
N GLU A 889 2.88 -14.16 -1.86
CA GLU A 889 3.68 -13.65 -0.72
C GLU A 889 3.32 -14.29 0.63
N GLY A 890 2.03 -14.45 0.92
CA GLY A 890 1.57 -15.08 2.15
C GLY A 890 2.03 -16.54 2.32
N LEU A 891 2.26 -17.26 1.21
CA LEU A 891 2.63 -18.69 1.21
C LEU A 891 3.94 -18.96 1.96
N ARG A 892 4.93 -18.07 1.86
CA ARG A 892 6.24 -18.17 2.57
C ARG A 892 6.07 -18.32 4.08
N ARG A 893 4.95 -17.82 4.63
CA ARG A 893 4.65 -17.80 6.06
C ARG A 893 3.89 -19.05 6.51
N VAL A 894 3.36 -19.84 5.57
CA VAL A 894 2.66 -21.11 5.84
C VAL A 894 3.69 -22.22 6.08
N THR A 895 4.36 -22.16 7.22
CA THR A 895 5.37 -23.13 7.65
C THR A 895 4.84 -23.99 8.80
N ARG A 896 5.27 -25.27 8.83
CA ARG A 896 4.91 -26.25 9.86
C ARG A 896 6.00 -27.32 9.88
N ASP A 897 6.61 -27.60 11.03
CA ASP A 897 7.73 -28.55 11.12
C ASP A 897 7.30 -29.99 10.81
N THR A 898 7.29 -30.30 9.52
CA THR A 898 6.79 -31.54 8.92
C THR A 898 7.44 -31.73 7.56
N LEU A 899 7.69 -32.99 7.17
CA LEU A 899 8.42 -33.30 5.93
C LEU A 899 7.72 -32.76 4.66
N GLY A 900 6.39 -32.62 4.67
CA GLY A 900 5.67 -32.00 3.56
C GLY A 900 6.02 -30.53 3.38
N CYS A 901 5.84 -29.72 4.42
CA CYS A 901 6.07 -28.29 4.35
C CYS A 901 7.57 -27.95 4.24
N ASN A 902 8.44 -28.68 4.94
CA ASN A 902 9.89 -28.42 4.93
C ASN A 902 10.59 -28.86 3.62
N TRP A 903 9.98 -29.70 2.78
CA TRP A 903 10.59 -30.18 1.52
C TRP A 903 9.71 -30.04 0.27
N ILE A 904 8.42 -30.35 0.34
CA ILE A 904 7.53 -30.36 -0.84
C ILE A 904 7.14 -28.93 -1.25
N GLN A 905 6.83 -28.02 -0.31
CA GLN A 905 6.56 -26.61 -0.64
C GLN A 905 7.77 -25.92 -1.30
N PRO A 906 9.02 -26.00 -0.75
CA PRO A 906 10.21 -25.52 -1.44
C PRO A 906 10.49 -26.21 -2.79
N PHE A 907 10.14 -27.48 -2.97
CA PHE A 907 10.34 -28.20 -4.24
C PHE A 907 9.28 -27.87 -5.31
N ALA A 908 8.03 -27.63 -4.91
CA ALA A 908 6.94 -27.26 -5.80
C ALA A 908 7.08 -25.80 -6.28
N CYS A 909 7.49 -24.91 -5.37
CA CYS A 909 7.60 -23.47 -5.62
C CYS A 909 9.00 -22.88 -5.34
N PRO A 910 10.08 -23.44 -5.94
CA PRO A 910 11.46 -23.08 -5.65
C PRO A 910 11.72 -21.59 -5.85
N CYS A 911 11.25 -21.03 -6.97
CA CYS A 911 11.47 -19.63 -7.34
C CYS A 911 10.84 -18.61 -6.38
N PHE A 912 9.98 -19.03 -5.45
CA PHE A 912 9.32 -18.14 -4.50
C PHE A 912 9.59 -18.49 -3.03
N VAL A 913 9.72 -19.77 -2.71
CA VAL A 913 9.91 -20.26 -1.34
C VAL A 913 11.40 -20.34 -0.96
N GLN A 914 12.30 -20.50 -1.94
CA GLN A 914 13.75 -20.54 -1.70
C GLN A 914 14.45 -19.19 -1.93
N ALA A 915 13.75 -18.18 -2.47
CA ALA A 915 14.29 -16.82 -2.54
C ALA A 915 14.43 -16.24 -1.13
N GLU A 916 15.49 -15.49 -0.86
CA GLU A 916 15.68 -14.82 0.43
C GLU A 916 14.64 -13.68 0.62
N GLU A 917 14.40 -13.22 1.85
CA GLU A 917 13.58 -12.00 2.03
C GLU A 917 14.32 -10.80 1.43
N ASP A 918 13.56 -9.84 0.88
CA ASP A 918 14.07 -8.66 0.14
C ASP A 918 15.05 -8.96 -1.02
N SER A 919 15.13 -10.22 -1.49
CA SER A 919 15.99 -10.58 -2.64
C SER A 919 15.44 -10.04 -3.96
N LEU A 920 16.33 -9.80 -4.94
CA LEU A 920 15.94 -9.35 -6.28
C LEU A 920 15.07 -10.39 -7.00
N GLU A 921 15.30 -11.68 -6.75
CA GLU A 921 14.51 -12.79 -7.25
C GLU A 921 13.11 -12.80 -6.64
N LEU A 922 12.98 -12.55 -5.33
CA LEU A 922 11.69 -12.43 -4.66
C LEU A 922 10.92 -11.21 -5.18
N ALA A 923 11.56 -10.05 -5.28
CA ALA A 923 10.98 -8.84 -5.85
C ALA A 923 10.56 -9.02 -7.31
N GLU A 924 11.38 -9.72 -8.11
CA GLU A 924 11.06 -10.06 -9.50
C GLU A 924 9.86 -11.01 -9.59
N VAL A 925 9.80 -12.08 -8.79
CA VAL A 925 8.64 -12.99 -8.84
C VAL A 925 7.38 -12.32 -8.30
N LYS A 926 7.46 -11.43 -7.28
CA LYS A 926 6.34 -10.56 -6.86
C LYS A 926 5.87 -9.65 -8.01
N ARG A 927 6.78 -9.02 -8.76
CA ARG A 927 6.44 -8.23 -9.96
C ARG A 927 5.79 -9.09 -11.05
N ILE A 928 6.34 -10.26 -11.35
CA ILE A 928 5.82 -11.19 -12.36
C ILE A 928 4.44 -11.73 -11.96
N ASN A 929 4.20 -11.98 -10.66
CA ASN A 929 2.87 -12.33 -10.11
C ASN A 929 1.85 -11.25 -10.45
N ARG A 930 2.20 -9.97 -10.25
CA ARG A 930 1.34 -8.83 -10.55
C ARG A 930 1.16 -8.61 -12.06
N GLU A 931 2.20 -8.85 -12.86
CA GLU A 931 2.09 -8.77 -14.32
C GLU A 931 1.21 -9.88 -14.89
N MET A 932 1.26 -11.12 -14.37
CA MET A 932 0.32 -12.18 -14.78
C MET A 932 -1.14 -11.87 -14.40
N GLN A 933 -1.39 -11.24 -13.25
CA GLN A 933 -2.70 -10.70 -12.87
C GLN A 933 -3.18 -9.65 -13.90
N MET A 934 -2.38 -8.60 -14.12
CA MET A 934 -2.72 -7.51 -15.06
C MET A 934 -2.90 -7.99 -16.51
N GLU A 935 -2.12 -8.96 -16.98
CA GLU A 935 -2.29 -9.52 -18.32
C GLU A 935 -3.56 -10.39 -18.44
N ALA A 936 -3.99 -11.09 -17.38
CA ALA A 936 -5.30 -11.76 -17.38
C ALA A 936 -6.45 -10.76 -17.56
N GLU A 937 -6.39 -9.62 -16.86
CA GLU A 937 -7.37 -8.55 -16.96
C GLU A 937 -7.40 -7.89 -18.35
N LYS A 938 -6.22 -7.49 -18.87
CA LYS A 938 -6.07 -6.92 -20.22
C LYS A 938 -6.62 -7.86 -21.31
N VAL A 939 -6.41 -9.17 -21.17
CA VAL A 939 -6.94 -10.16 -22.11
C VAL A 939 -8.46 -10.25 -22.04
N ALA A 940 -9.05 -10.23 -20.85
CA ALA A 940 -10.50 -10.35 -20.69
C ALA A 940 -11.26 -9.08 -21.14
N TYR A 941 -10.76 -7.89 -20.78
CA TYR A 941 -11.51 -6.63 -20.93
C TYR A 941 -11.01 -5.71 -22.05
N GLY A 942 -9.97 -6.10 -22.78
CA GLY A 942 -9.42 -5.38 -23.95
C GLY A 942 -10.26 -5.45 -25.23
N GLY A 943 -11.60 -5.49 -25.15
CA GLY A 943 -12.53 -5.44 -26.29
C GLY A 943 -12.65 -6.72 -27.14
N ARG A 944 -11.64 -7.60 -27.12
CA ARG A 944 -11.50 -8.75 -28.03
C ARG A 944 -12.69 -9.73 -28.05
N TYR A 945 -13.40 -9.85 -26.92
CA TYR A 945 -14.47 -10.84 -26.72
C TYR A 945 -15.87 -10.22 -26.59
N GLU A 946 -16.02 -8.92 -26.91
CA GLU A 946 -17.28 -8.16 -26.76
C GLU A 946 -18.18 -8.21 -28.02
N GLY A 947 -17.73 -8.84 -29.10
CA GLY A 947 -18.45 -8.91 -30.38
C GLY A 947 -19.54 -9.99 -30.48
N ARG A 948 -19.92 -10.63 -29.37
CA ARG A 948 -20.95 -11.69 -29.32
C ARG A 948 -21.83 -11.53 -28.08
N GLU A 949 -23.13 -11.33 -28.28
CA GLU A 949 -24.14 -11.35 -27.21
C GLU A 949 -24.13 -12.67 -26.42
N ASP A 950 -23.77 -13.79 -27.05
CA ASP A 950 -23.81 -15.12 -26.42
C ASP A 950 -22.48 -15.58 -25.80
N PHE A 951 -21.51 -14.66 -25.62
CA PHE A 951 -20.20 -14.96 -25.04
C PHE A 951 -19.70 -13.86 -24.09
N ALA A 952 -19.14 -14.23 -22.93
CA ALA A 952 -18.39 -13.30 -22.08
C ALA A 952 -17.17 -13.94 -21.44
N VAL A 953 -16.12 -13.13 -21.26
CA VAL A 953 -15.02 -13.41 -20.32
C VAL A 953 -15.20 -12.48 -19.12
N VAL A 954 -15.10 -13.01 -17.91
CA VAL A 954 -15.21 -12.25 -16.66
C VAL A 954 -14.07 -12.65 -15.74
N VAL A 955 -13.27 -11.66 -15.34
CA VAL A 955 -12.22 -11.84 -14.32
C VAL A 955 -12.89 -11.83 -12.95
N GLN A 956 -12.49 -12.74 -12.08
CA GLN A 956 -12.89 -12.74 -10.67
C GLN A 956 -11.63 -12.51 -9.82
N PRO A 957 -11.30 -11.25 -9.46
CA PRO A 957 -10.01 -10.88 -8.86
C PRO A 957 -9.91 -11.16 -7.36
N PHE A 958 -10.76 -12.00 -6.75
CA PHE A 958 -10.73 -12.25 -5.29
C PHE A 958 -9.42 -12.88 -4.74
N PHE A 959 -8.45 -13.20 -5.60
CA PHE A 959 -7.11 -13.64 -5.20
C PHE A 959 -6.01 -12.58 -5.45
N GLN A 960 -6.38 -11.42 -6.00
CA GLN A 960 -5.46 -10.37 -6.43
C GLN A 960 -4.60 -9.81 -5.28
N ASN A 961 -5.22 -9.58 -4.11
CA ASN A 961 -4.62 -9.22 -2.83
C ASN A 961 -4.87 -10.38 -1.84
N SER A 962 -3.97 -11.36 -1.79
CA SER A 962 -4.26 -12.62 -1.07
C SER A 962 -3.95 -12.53 0.43
N ILE A 963 -4.92 -12.95 1.24
CA ILE A 963 -4.86 -12.97 2.70
C ILE A 963 -4.76 -14.41 3.19
N ILE A 964 -3.73 -14.70 3.99
CA ILE A 964 -3.58 -15.99 4.67
C ILE A 964 -4.45 -15.97 5.95
N PRO A 965 -5.36 -16.95 6.14
CA PRO A 965 -6.13 -17.05 7.37
C PRO A 965 -5.23 -17.38 8.55
N LEU A 966 -5.48 -16.74 9.70
CA LEU A 966 -4.76 -17.01 10.95
C LEU A 966 -5.62 -17.80 11.95
N ASN A 967 -4.93 -18.52 12.83
CA ASN A 967 -5.49 -19.18 13.99
C ASN A 967 -5.59 -18.21 15.20
N ALA A 968 -6.10 -18.70 16.33
CA ALA A 968 -6.25 -17.92 17.56
C ALA A 968 -4.93 -17.39 18.16
N ASP A 969 -3.78 -17.95 17.78
CA ASP A 969 -2.45 -17.51 18.25
C ASP A 969 -1.83 -16.42 17.34
N GLY A 970 -2.56 -15.95 16.33
CA GLY A 970 -2.03 -15.02 15.32
C GLY A 970 -0.99 -15.67 14.38
N ARG A 971 -1.07 -16.99 14.17
CA ARG A 971 -0.20 -17.76 13.25
C ARG A 971 -1.01 -18.34 12.09
N PRO A 972 -0.43 -18.61 10.91
CA PRO A 972 -1.17 -19.17 9.78
C PRO A 972 -1.94 -20.46 10.13
N ASP A 973 -3.25 -20.45 9.82
CA ASP A 973 -4.13 -21.59 10.05
C ASP A 973 -3.88 -22.67 8.99
N HIS A 974 -2.90 -23.53 9.29
CA HIS A 974 -2.49 -24.66 8.47
C HIS A 974 -3.63 -25.62 8.10
N THR A 975 -4.79 -25.59 8.79
CA THR A 975 -5.93 -26.46 8.43
C THR A 975 -6.61 -26.06 7.11
N TYR A 976 -6.33 -24.84 6.60
CA TYR A 976 -6.70 -24.43 5.25
C TYR A 976 -5.85 -25.06 4.14
N PHE A 977 -4.71 -25.67 4.49
CA PHE A 977 -3.73 -26.21 3.57
C PHE A 977 -3.63 -27.73 3.67
N SER A 978 -3.17 -28.36 2.60
CA SER A 978 -2.85 -29.78 2.56
C SER A 978 -1.53 -30.07 3.31
N GLU A 979 -1.17 -31.34 3.38
CA GLU A 979 0.01 -31.81 4.15
C GLU A 979 1.35 -31.31 3.62
N ASP A 980 1.38 -30.72 2.42
CA ASP A 980 2.53 -30.04 1.83
C ASP A 980 2.64 -28.56 2.20
N CYS A 981 1.68 -27.96 2.91
CA CYS A 981 1.57 -26.50 3.12
C CYS A 981 1.53 -25.67 1.81
N PHE A 982 1.14 -26.27 0.68
CA PHE A 982 1.12 -25.61 -0.63
C PHE A 982 -0.25 -25.65 -1.31
N HIS A 983 -0.84 -26.85 -1.44
CA HIS A 983 -2.20 -26.99 -1.94
C HIS A 983 -3.22 -26.66 -0.85
N PHE A 984 -4.44 -26.25 -1.22
CA PHE A 984 -5.52 -26.05 -0.26
C PHE A 984 -6.13 -27.38 0.20
N SER A 985 -6.59 -27.44 1.45
CA SER A 985 -7.43 -28.53 1.96
C SER A 985 -8.87 -28.41 1.46
N GLU A 986 -9.73 -29.37 1.78
CA GLU A 986 -11.19 -29.25 1.56
C GLU A 986 -11.77 -27.98 2.22
N ARG A 987 -11.22 -27.52 3.35
CA ARG A 987 -11.59 -26.24 3.99
C ARG A 987 -11.22 -25.03 3.13
N GLY A 988 -10.00 -25.02 2.56
CA GLY A 988 -9.58 -23.97 1.64
C GLY A 988 -10.40 -23.98 0.34
N HIS A 989 -10.68 -25.16 -0.21
CA HIS A 989 -11.54 -25.28 -1.40
C HIS A 989 -12.98 -24.81 -1.16
N ALA A 990 -13.54 -25.02 0.04
CA ALA A 990 -14.85 -24.48 0.41
C ALA A 990 -14.87 -22.94 0.35
N ASP A 991 -13.93 -22.27 1.04
CA ASP A 991 -13.85 -20.80 1.03
C ASP A 991 -13.47 -20.23 -0.37
N MET A 992 -12.67 -20.94 -1.17
CA MET A 992 -12.44 -20.57 -2.59
C MET A 992 -13.74 -20.52 -3.40
N ALA A 993 -14.63 -21.51 -3.21
CA ALA A 993 -15.90 -21.58 -3.91
C ALA A 993 -16.89 -20.49 -3.45
N VAL A 994 -16.91 -20.18 -2.14
CA VAL A 994 -17.66 -19.03 -1.58
C VAL A 994 -17.21 -17.73 -2.22
N ASN A 995 -15.90 -17.47 -2.25
CA ASN A 995 -15.37 -16.20 -2.75
C ASN A 995 -15.63 -16.06 -4.26
N LEU A 996 -15.45 -17.11 -5.07
CA LEU A 996 -15.82 -17.11 -6.49
C LEU A 996 -17.31 -16.80 -6.71
N TRP A 997 -18.20 -17.49 -6.00
CA TRP A 997 -19.65 -17.25 -6.12
C TRP A 997 -20.03 -15.80 -5.78
N ASN A 998 -19.51 -15.29 -4.66
CA ASN A 998 -19.79 -13.92 -4.24
C ASN A 998 -19.26 -12.88 -5.25
N ASN A 999 -18.09 -13.13 -5.84
CA ASN A 999 -17.46 -12.25 -6.82
C ASN A 999 -18.17 -12.28 -8.19
N MET A 1000 -18.79 -13.41 -8.57
CA MET A 1000 -19.70 -13.49 -9.72
C MET A 1000 -20.96 -12.61 -9.56
N LEU A 1001 -21.36 -12.29 -8.31
CA LEU A 1001 -22.48 -11.43 -7.95
C LEU A 1001 -22.07 -9.98 -7.62
N GLU A 1002 -20.86 -9.56 -8.02
CA GLU A 1002 -20.36 -8.19 -7.87
C GLU A 1002 -20.10 -7.55 -9.26
N PRO A 1003 -20.47 -6.26 -9.50
CA PRO A 1003 -20.25 -5.58 -10.77
C PRO A 1003 -18.79 -5.57 -11.21
N VAL A 1004 -18.53 -5.70 -12.51
CA VAL A 1004 -17.19 -5.52 -13.09
C VAL A 1004 -16.74 -4.07 -12.86
N GLY A 1005 -15.66 -3.89 -12.11
CA GLY A 1005 -15.19 -2.60 -11.58
C GLY A 1005 -15.40 -2.45 -10.05
N GLU A 1006 -16.34 -3.19 -9.46
CA GLU A 1006 -16.63 -3.19 -8.02
C GLU A 1006 -16.38 -4.56 -7.35
N LYS A 1007 -15.88 -5.54 -8.13
CA LYS A 1007 -15.49 -6.87 -7.64
C LYS A 1007 -14.45 -6.78 -6.52
N ARG A 1008 -14.70 -7.49 -5.42
CA ARG A 1008 -13.74 -7.69 -4.34
C ARG A 1008 -12.43 -8.29 -4.88
N THR A 1009 -11.31 -7.71 -4.46
CA THR A 1009 -9.94 -8.08 -4.92
C THR A 1009 -9.16 -8.95 -3.92
N TYR A 1010 -9.78 -9.38 -2.82
CA TYR A 1010 -9.14 -10.19 -1.76
C TYR A 1010 -10.03 -11.37 -1.33
N ASN A 1011 -9.42 -12.41 -0.76
CA ASN A 1011 -10.13 -13.60 -0.32
C ASN A 1011 -10.55 -13.45 1.15
N ASN A 1012 -11.83 -13.66 1.44
CA ASN A 1012 -12.33 -13.75 2.81
C ASN A 1012 -12.40 -15.23 3.22
N PHE A 1013 -11.35 -15.72 3.90
CA PHE A 1013 -11.27 -17.09 4.41
C PHE A 1013 -11.71 -17.14 5.88
N THR A 1014 -13.02 -17.25 6.08
CA THR A 1014 -13.67 -17.34 7.40
C THR A 1014 -14.31 -18.69 7.68
N ASN A 1015 -14.57 -19.52 6.67
CA ASN A 1015 -15.35 -20.77 6.78
C ASN A 1015 -16.70 -20.54 7.50
N SER A 1016 -17.30 -19.36 7.30
CA SER A 1016 -18.65 -19.06 7.79
C SER A 1016 -19.67 -19.73 6.89
N ARG A 1017 -20.59 -20.51 7.47
CA ARG A 1017 -21.59 -21.26 6.69
C ARG A 1017 -22.57 -20.34 5.94
N ASN A 1018 -22.86 -19.16 6.50
CA ASN A 1018 -23.81 -18.18 5.97
C ASN A 1018 -23.14 -17.12 5.07
N SER A 1019 -21.99 -17.43 4.48
CA SER A 1019 -21.15 -16.47 3.73
C SER A 1019 -21.55 -16.25 2.26
N LEU A 1020 -22.51 -17.03 1.75
CA LEU A 1020 -22.93 -16.99 0.35
C LEU A 1020 -23.98 -15.88 0.11
N LYS A 1021 -23.69 -14.99 -0.85
CA LYS A 1021 -24.62 -13.95 -1.32
C LYS A 1021 -25.75 -14.55 -2.16
N CYS A 1022 -26.90 -13.87 -2.16
CA CYS A 1022 -27.98 -14.08 -3.12
C CYS A 1022 -27.92 -13.05 -4.25
N PRO A 1023 -28.37 -13.37 -5.48
CA PRO A 1023 -28.82 -12.36 -6.43
C PRO A 1023 -30.01 -11.57 -5.86
N THR A 1024 -30.25 -10.36 -6.36
CA THR A 1024 -31.39 -9.51 -5.94
C THR A 1024 -32.43 -9.38 -7.06
N GLU A 1025 -33.65 -8.92 -6.75
CA GLU A 1025 -34.67 -8.64 -7.78
C GLU A 1025 -34.18 -7.60 -8.81
N GLU A 1026 -33.42 -6.60 -8.37
CA GLU A 1026 -32.82 -5.55 -9.22
C GLU A 1026 -31.66 -6.09 -10.09
N HIS A 1027 -30.83 -6.96 -9.50
CA HIS A 1027 -29.66 -7.56 -10.13
C HIS A 1027 -29.70 -9.11 -10.03
N PRO A 1028 -30.59 -9.78 -10.79
CA PRO A 1028 -30.79 -11.23 -10.73
C PRO A 1028 -29.80 -12.01 -11.63
N TYR A 1029 -28.87 -11.31 -12.29
CA TYR A 1029 -27.98 -11.84 -13.32
C TYR A 1029 -26.55 -12.00 -12.79
N ILE A 1030 -25.78 -12.91 -13.38
CA ILE A 1030 -24.33 -12.96 -13.19
C ILE A 1030 -23.71 -11.69 -13.80
N PHE A 1031 -22.80 -11.04 -13.08
CA PHE A 1031 -22.20 -9.78 -13.54
C PHE A 1031 -21.11 -10.01 -14.60
N THR A 1032 -21.18 -9.18 -15.63
CA THR A 1032 -20.35 -9.13 -16.83
C THR A 1032 -20.10 -7.66 -17.18
N LYS A 1033 -19.11 -7.35 -18.02
CA LYS A 1033 -18.79 -5.96 -18.40
C LYS A 1033 -20.02 -5.22 -18.99
N GLY A 1034 -20.86 -5.91 -19.77
CA GLY A 1034 -22.05 -5.34 -20.42
C GLY A 1034 -23.25 -5.04 -19.50
N ASN A 1035 -23.38 -5.67 -18.33
CA ASN A 1035 -24.46 -5.40 -17.36
C ASN A 1035 -23.99 -4.73 -16.06
N SER A 1036 -22.72 -4.30 -15.99
CA SER A 1036 -22.14 -3.59 -14.83
C SER A 1036 -22.14 -2.07 -14.96
N LEU A 1037 -22.53 -1.52 -16.12
CA LEU A 1037 -22.51 -0.08 -16.37
C LEU A 1037 -23.77 0.60 -15.81
N THR A 1038 -23.61 1.40 -14.75
CA THR A 1038 -24.70 2.18 -14.15
C THR A 1038 -25.25 3.23 -15.10
N ARG A 1039 -26.46 3.01 -15.61
CA ARG A 1039 -27.23 4.04 -16.33
C ARG A 1039 -27.84 5.01 -15.29
N PRO A 1040 -27.59 6.34 -15.38
CA PRO A 1040 -28.14 7.29 -14.42
C PRO A 1040 -29.66 7.20 -14.32
N ALA A 1041 -30.17 7.08 -13.09
CA ALA A 1041 -31.59 6.97 -12.81
C ALA A 1041 -32.32 8.24 -13.26
N THR A 1042 -33.19 8.11 -14.27
CA THR A 1042 -34.08 9.19 -14.70
C THR A 1042 -35.31 9.13 -13.80
N THR A 1043 -35.56 10.20 -13.04
CA THR A 1043 -36.62 10.23 -12.01
C THR A 1043 -38.00 9.98 -12.59
N SER A 1044 -38.69 8.97 -12.06
CA SER A 1044 -40.04 8.57 -12.48
C SER A 1044 -41.12 9.39 -11.77
N ASP A 1045 -41.42 10.58 -12.29
CA ASP A 1045 -42.61 11.32 -11.87
C ASP A 1045 -43.89 10.72 -12.47
N SER A 1046 -44.94 10.61 -11.66
CA SER A 1046 -46.20 9.97 -12.05
C SER A 1046 -47.42 10.83 -11.72
N SER A 1047 -48.07 11.39 -12.75
CA SER A 1047 -49.49 11.76 -12.67
C SER A 1047 -50.15 11.79 -14.06
N THR A 1048 -51.44 11.45 -14.08
CA THR A 1048 -52.25 11.26 -15.28
C THR A 1048 -52.94 12.54 -15.76
N THR A 1049 -53.15 12.70 -17.07
CA THR A 1049 -54.49 12.97 -17.64
C THR A 1049 -54.56 12.68 -19.14
N LEU A 1050 -55.78 12.50 -19.65
CA LEU A 1050 -56.07 12.11 -21.05
C LEU A 1050 -56.23 13.34 -21.96
N SER A 1051 -55.71 13.27 -23.20
CA SER A 1051 -56.20 14.06 -24.34
C SER A 1051 -55.75 13.46 -25.69
N THR A 1052 -56.57 13.66 -26.72
CA THR A 1052 -56.50 12.98 -28.04
C THR A 1052 -55.41 13.57 -28.96
N PRO A 1053 -54.68 12.77 -29.75
CA PRO A 1053 -53.63 13.27 -30.64
C PRO A 1053 -54.17 13.86 -31.96
N LEU A 1054 -53.63 15.01 -32.37
CA LEU A 1054 -53.49 15.43 -33.77
C LEU A 1054 -52.06 15.97 -33.98
N PRO A 1055 -51.47 15.84 -35.18
CA PRO A 1055 -50.03 16.06 -35.37
C PRO A 1055 -49.67 17.52 -35.63
N LEU A 1056 -48.69 18.04 -34.88
CA LEU A 1056 -47.97 19.28 -35.21
C LEU A 1056 -46.45 19.08 -35.05
N ILE A 1057 -45.70 19.80 -35.87
CA ILE A 1057 -44.27 19.60 -36.11
C ILE A 1057 -43.44 20.40 -35.09
N PRO A 1058 -42.43 19.78 -34.44
CA PRO A 1058 -41.29 20.49 -33.86
C PRO A 1058 -40.14 20.52 -34.87
N ASP A 1059 -39.76 21.71 -35.34
CA ASP A 1059 -38.52 21.92 -36.11
C ASP A 1059 -37.35 22.08 -35.13
N CYS A 1060 -36.32 21.24 -35.28
CA CYS A 1060 -35.04 21.33 -34.58
C CYS A 1060 -33.92 20.84 -35.52
N SER A 1061 -33.63 21.66 -36.53
CA SER A 1061 -32.50 21.47 -37.42
C SER A 1061 -31.15 21.55 -36.68
N ASN A 1062 -30.36 20.47 -36.74
CA ASN A 1062 -28.90 20.50 -36.65
C ASN A 1062 -28.24 19.20 -37.18
N SER A 1063 -28.77 18.66 -38.27
CA SER A 1063 -28.08 17.59 -39.02
C SER A 1063 -26.88 18.18 -39.78
N VAL A 1064 -25.67 17.99 -39.25
CA VAL A 1064 -24.44 18.24 -40.03
C VAL A 1064 -24.48 17.30 -41.24
N ALA A 1065 -24.68 17.86 -42.43
CA ALA A 1065 -24.90 17.08 -43.63
C ALA A 1065 -23.64 16.26 -43.98
N VAL A 1066 -23.84 14.97 -44.33
CA VAL A 1066 -22.75 13.99 -44.53
C VAL A 1066 -21.70 14.43 -45.55
N TRP A 1067 -22.08 15.28 -46.52
CA TRP A 1067 -21.15 15.86 -47.49
C TRP A 1067 -20.08 16.75 -46.85
N LEU A 1068 -20.35 17.37 -45.70
CA LEU A 1068 -19.37 18.21 -44.99
C LEU A 1068 -18.20 17.37 -44.46
N ALA A 1069 -18.46 16.16 -43.95
CA ALA A 1069 -17.41 15.24 -43.52
C ALA A 1069 -16.56 14.77 -44.72
N ALA A 1070 -17.18 14.51 -45.87
CA ALA A 1070 -16.46 14.17 -47.11
C ALA A 1070 -15.60 15.35 -47.62
N VAL A 1071 -16.13 16.58 -47.58
CA VAL A 1071 -15.36 17.79 -47.95
C VAL A 1071 -14.20 18.03 -46.97
N LEU A 1072 -14.39 17.88 -45.66
CA LEU A 1072 -13.32 17.99 -44.67
C LEU A 1072 -12.23 16.93 -44.88
N ALA A 1073 -12.60 15.69 -45.23
CA ALA A 1073 -11.64 14.64 -45.57
C ALA A 1073 -10.84 14.98 -46.85
N VAL A 1074 -11.50 15.46 -47.91
CA VAL A 1074 -10.84 15.88 -49.16
C VAL A 1074 -9.94 17.10 -48.94
N VAL A 1075 -10.38 18.09 -48.18
CA VAL A 1075 -9.59 19.28 -47.82
C VAL A 1075 -8.38 18.88 -46.96
N GLY A 1076 -8.56 18.00 -45.97
CA GLY A 1076 -7.46 17.46 -45.16
C GLY A 1076 -6.43 16.70 -46.00
N LEU A 1077 -6.87 15.90 -46.96
CA LEU A 1077 -5.99 15.17 -47.88
C LEU A 1077 -5.26 16.11 -48.85
N LEU A 1078 -5.92 17.17 -49.35
CA LEU A 1078 -5.27 18.21 -50.15
C LEU A 1078 -4.23 19.00 -49.35
N ILE A 1079 -4.53 19.38 -48.10
CA ILE A 1079 -3.57 20.02 -47.18
C ILE A 1079 -2.39 19.09 -46.91
N GLY A 1080 -2.63 17.80 -46.65
CA GLY A 1080 -1.58 16.79 -46.48
C GLY A 1080 -0.67 16.66 -47.70
N CYS A 1081 -1.25 16.62 -48.91
CA CYS A 1081 -0.50 16.62 -50.17
C CYS A 1081 0.33 17.90 -50.36
N VAL A 1082 -0.23 19.09 -50.06
CA VAL A 1082 0.49 20.37 -50.15
C VAL A 1082 1.62 20.45 -49.13
N ALA A 1083 1.40 20.04 -47.87
CA ALA A 1083 2.43 20.00 -46.85
C ALA A 1083 3.56 19.02 -47.21
N THR A 1084 3.22 17.84 -47.74
CA THR A 1084 4.19 16.84 -48.22
C THR A 1084 4.99 17.37 -49.42
N TRP A 1085 4.32 18.02 -50.37
CA TRP A 1085 4.98 18.64 -51.53
C TRP A 1085 5.92 19.80 -51.12
N LEU A 1086 5.49 20.65 -50.18
CA LEU A 1086 6.33 21.70 -49.60
C LEU A 1086 7.54 21.13 -48.87
N PHE A 1087 7.38 20.05 -48.10
CA PHE A 1087 8.49 19.37 -47.42
C PHE A 1087 9.53 18.86 -48.43
N PHE A 1088 9.11 18.13 -49.47
CA PHE A 1088 10.03 17.65 -50.51
C PHE A 1088 10.62 18.79 -51.36
N TYR A 1089 9.87 19.86 -51.64
CA TYR A 1089 10.37 21.05 -52.32
C TYR A 1089 11.45 21.77 -51.50
N CYS A 1090 11.23 21.96 -50.20
CA CYS A 1090 12.21 22.52 -49.27
C CYS A 1090 13.45 21.64 -49.16
N ARG A 1091 13.32 20.31 -49.08
CA ARG A 1091 14.47 19.38 -49.08
C ARG A 1091 15.29 19.49 -50.36
N ASN A 1092 14.64 19.41 -51.52
CA ASN A 1092 15.30 19.53 -52.84
C ASN A 1092 15.98 20.90 -53.03
N LYS A 1093 15.38 21.98 -52.50
CA LYS A 1093 15.99 23.32 -52.48
C LYS A 1093 17.21 23.39 -51.55
N GLY A 1094 17.17 22.70 -50.41
CA GLY A 1094 18.31 22.54 -49.50
C GLY A 1094 19.46 21.73 -50.10
N ASP A 1095 19.15 20.58 -50.72
CA ASP A 1095 20.14 19.71 -51.36
C ASP A 1095 20.81 20.42 -52.55
N LYS A 1096 20.05 21.17 -53.36
CA LYS A 1096 20.62 22.05 -54.41
C LYS A 1096 21.50 23.16 -53.86
N LYS A 1097 21.18 23.73 -52.69
CA LYS A 1097 22.03 24.74 -52.02
C LYS A 1097 23.35 24.13 -51.54
N ARG A 1098 23.31 22.95 -50.92
CA ARG A 1098 24.52 22.19 -50.49
C ARG A 1098 25.40 21.78 -51.67
N MET A 1099 24.82 21.46 -52.83
CA MET A 1099 25.59 21.21 -54.06
C MET A 1099 26.24 22.48 -54.63
N ALA A 1100 25.54 23.62 -54.61
CA ALA A 1100 26.13 24.90 -55.02
C ALA A 1100 27.27 25.33 -54.09
N GLU A 1101 27.11 25.18 -52.78
CA GLU A 1101 28.15 25.49 -51.79
C GLU A 1101 29.38 24.58 -51.94
N ARG A 1102 29.19 23.28 -52.24
CA ARG A 1102 30.30 22.35 -52.55
C ARG A 1102 31.01 22.65 -53.89
N ALA A 1103 30.33 23.27 -54.86
CA ALA A 1103 30.94 23.62 -56.15
C ALA A 1103 31.85 24.86 -56.08
N VAL A 1104 31.71 25.71 -55.06
CA VAL A 1104 32.51 26.93 -54.88
C VAL A 1104 33.77 26.70 -54.04
N GLY A 1105 33.74 25.73 -53.12
CA GLY A 1105 34.83 25.48 -52.16
C GLY A 1105 36.05 24.69 -52.65
N LEU A 1106 36.30 24.60 -53.96
CA LEU A 1106 37.30 23.69 -54.55
C LEU A 1106 38.33 24.33 -55.51
N ASN A 1107 38.49 25.66 -55.46
CA ASN A 1107 39.44 26.42 -56.29
C ASN A 1107 40.17 27.53 -55.50
N SER A 1108 40.85 27.16 -54.41
CA SER A 1108 41.79 27.98 -53.58
C SER A 1108 42.05 27.18 -52.29
N THR A 1109 43.24 26.89 -51.79
CA THR A 1109 44.67 27.05 -52.18
C THR A 1109 45.43 25.90 -51.47
N GLY A 1110 46.69 25.56 -51.76
CA GLY A 1110 47.64 26.21 -52.67
C GLY A 1110 48.98 26.61 -52.02
N PHE A 1111 49.43 25.92 -50.96
CA PHE A 1111 50.83 25.70 -50.60
C PHE A 1111 50.96 24.54 -49.60
#